data_AF-A0A1C3NU70-F1
#
_entry.id   AF-A0A1C3NU70-F1
#
_cell.length_a   1.000
_cell.length_b   1.000
_cell.length_c   1.000
_cell.angle_alpha   90.00
_cell.angle_beta   90.00
_cell.angle_gamma   90.00
#
_symmetry.space_group_name_H-M   'P 1'
#
loop_
_entity.id
_entity.type
_entity.pdbx_description
1 polymer ?
#
loop_
_entity_poly.entity_id
_entity_poly.type
_entity_poly.pdbx_seq_one_letter_code
_entity_poly.pdbx_strand_id
1 'polypeptide(L)'
;MGASESNAGDDFHFWWAASRVLELVRPGTRLQAVTLEGLAQVDDPDESYETVDVGEYVGGDRFATAELVVLSQLKYSTRHPEREWTVARICKKRVRRRRPDGAPEPERSVIFDLAVAYRRTLDDHGKAGAKKVRVALVSNQPAASLLVASVEAAAEVVRARGDRPTRRDNLRRELSPEHAGVVDKLAEAVGTRLGSTAFCDFLAALDLSRAGTLDRVALARAVRAGAVALTPGHGFDSALRLFDLVRQEALPGGGRRGLKAADVLAELAAPELVDLYPAPPRLAEIRQMLPVPGARTVADAVMTHLGGLVVASGPAGAGKTTVLRQMEDHLPAGSVVVLFDCYGAGAYLNPGEERHTVDRFVRQAINELAHRCGTSLIVRAPSGEPELWRLLARTLEAAAKSLAPGGVLVLAVDAADNAEFAAGERGDRGFVSDLVTLALPPKVAVVLTARSHRLTTLRASAASCVELPLFDADTSAGHLRQYRPAATDDDIASFHARTDGNPRAQYYALDWADGNGADMATLLAKCARTPEAVFADLVNSAVQVSQADAGGQRWLALLLALARPVKVALLASALRVDLAAVGRFVEGLAPGVTLSDGAVEFRDEDFENYVRGRVTPADLMTAHARLADLFWATRTSDAEAAAQVADHLYIVGRRDDLLHLGRV
;
A
#
# COMPACT_ATOMS: atom_id res chain seq x y z
N MET A 1 -37.57 3.96 -28.61
CA MET A 1 -36.98 4.57 -27.40
C MET A 1 -36.99 6.06 -27.63
N GLY A 2 -37.52 6.83 -26.68
CA GLY A 2 -37.37 8.28 -26.67
C GLY A 2 -35.95 8.68 -26.24
N ALA A 3 -35.51 9.90 -26.55
CA ALA A 3 -34.18 10.40 -26.17
C ALA A 3 -33.93 10.28 -24.65
N SER A 4 -34.94 10.54 -23.83
CA SER A 4 -34.83 10.41 -22.36
C SER A 4 -34.55 8.98 -21.88
N GLU A 5 -35.04 7.96 -22.58
CA GLU A 5 -34.82 6.55 -22.21
C GLU A 5 -33.43 6.08 -22.63
N SER A 6 -32.95 6.57 -23.78
CA SER A 6 -31.58 6.32 -24.23
C SER A 6 -30.59 6.89 -23.23
N ASN A 7 -30.74 8.17 -22.87
CA ASN A 7 -29.87 8.85 -21.91
C ASN A 7 -29.86 8.15 -20.54
N ALA A 8 -31.02 7.66 -20.09
CA ALA A 8 -31.10 6.91 -18.84
C ALA A 8 -30.37 5.55 -18.90
N GLY A 9 -30.32 4.93 -20.09
CA GLY A 9 -29.50 3.74 -20.34
C GLY A 9 -28.01 4.04 -20.31
N ASP A 10 -27.57 5.10 -20.99
CA ASP A 10 -26.16 5.49 -21.03
C ASP A 10 -25.64 5.84 -19.62
N ASP A 11 -26.42 6.62 -18.85
CA ASP A 11 -26.10 6.89 -17.45
C ASP A 11 -25.98 5.60 -16.61
N PHE A 12 -26.85 4.60 -16.84
CA PHE A 12 -26.77 3.32 -16.13
C PHE A 12 -25.45 2.60 -16.48
N HIS A 13 -25.01 2.65 -17.74
CA HIS A 13 -23.74 2.08 -18.17
C HIS A 13 -22.57 2.75 -17.46
N PHE A 14 -22.55 4.08 -17.42
CA PHE A 14 -21.48 4.83 -16.77
C PHE A 14 -21.45 4.64 -15.25
N TRP A 15 -22.61 4.62 -14.57
CA TRP A 15 -22.64 4.34 -13.13
C TRP A 15 -22.26 2.90 -12.79
N TRP A 16 -22.66 1.93 -13.61
CA TRP A 16 -22.21 0.55 -13.46
C TRP A 16 -20.69 0.45 -13.61
N ALA A 17 -20.14 1.00 -14.69
CA ALA A 17 -18.71 1.04 -14.93
C ALA A 17 -17.94 1.77 -13.82
N ALA A 18 -18.42 2.93 -13.35
CA ALA A 18 -17.81 3.65 -12.23
C ALA A 18 -17.78 2.81 -10.94
N SER A 19 -18.79 1.96 -10.72
CA SER A 19 -18.79 1.02 -9.59
C SER A 19 -17.75 -0.10 -9.75
N ARG A 20 -17.28 -0.41 -10.96
CA ARG A 20 -16.18 -1.36 -11.22
C ARG A 20 -14.83 -0.67 -11.11
N VAL A 21 -14.75 0.57 -11.59
CA VAL A 21 -13.55 1.41 -11.45
C VAL A 21 -13.20 1.64 -9.98
N LEU A 22 -14.18 1.82 -9.08
CA LEU A 22 -13.92 1.87 -7.63
C LEU A 22 -13.29 0.58 -7.06
N GLU A 23 -13.57 -0.59 -7.63
CA GLU A 23 -12.98 -1.85 -7.17
C GLU A 23 -11.50 -1.99 -7.60
N LEU A 24 -11.00 -1.17 -8.53
CA LEU A 24 -9.58 -1.16 -8.94
C LEU A 24 -8.64 -0.69 -7.82
N VAL A 25 -9.14 0.16 -6.91
CA VAL A 25 -8.34 0.71 -5.80
C VAL A 25 -8.62 0.01 -4.47
N ARG A 26 -9.50 -1.00 -4.45
CA ARG A 26 -9.82 -1.74 -3.24
C ARG A 26 -8.61 -2.58 -2.79
N PRO A 27 -8.27 -2.60 -1.48
CA PRO A 27 -7.15 -3.40 -0.99
C PRO A 27 -7.33 -4.89 -1.34
N GLY A 28 -6.28 -5.50 -1.87
CA GLY A 28 -6.28 -6.93 -2.26
C GLY A 28 -7.11 -7.28 -3.50
N THR A 29 -7.61 -6.28 -4.24
CA THR A 29 -8.37 -6.54 -5.48
C THR A 29 -7.53 -7.29 -6.51
N ARG A 30 -8.18 -8.22 -7.21
CA ARG A 30 -7.58 -8.90 -8.38
C ARG A 30 -7.99 -8.26 -9.69
N LEU A 31 -8.95 -7.32 -9.68
CA LEU A 31 -9.33 -6.54 -10.86
C LEU A 31 -8.19 -5.57 -11.19
N GLN A 32 -7.67 -5.64 -12.40
CA GLN A 32 -6.49 -4.85 -12.82
C GLN A 32 -6.82 -3.82 -13.89
N ALA A 33 -7.85 -4.06 -14.71
CA ALA A 33 -8.29 -3.11 -15.72
C ALA A 33 -9.80 -3.21 -15.99
N VAL A 34 -10.41 -2.07 -16.34
CA VAL A 34 -11.81 -1.95 -16.79
C VAL A 34 -11.85 -1.20 -18.11
N THR A 35 -12.50 -1.75 -19.13
CA THR A 35 -12.66 -1.13 -20.46
C THR A 35 -14.12 -0.89 -20.76
N LEU A 36 -14.42 0.17 -21.52
CA LEU A 36 -15.77 0.48 -21.99
C LEU A 36 -15.82 0.34 -23.52
N GLU A 37 -16.99 -0.06 -24.04
CA GLU A 37 -17.23 -0.22 -25.48
C GLU A 37 -16.19 -1.16 -26.15
N GLY A 38 -16.09 -2.38 -25.62
CA GLY A 38 -15.17 -3.42 -26.09
C GLY A 38 -14.08 -3.79 -25.09
N LEU A 39 -12.99 -4.36 -25.64
CA LEU A 39 -11.78 -4.69 -24.90
C LEU A 39 -10.75 -3.56 -24.99
N ALA A 40 -9.61 -3.74 -24.33
CA ALA A 40 -8.52 -2.79 -24.38
C ALA A 40 -7.96 -2.75 -25.80
N GLN A 41 -7.47 -1.61 -26.26
CA GLN A 41 -6.99 -1.44 -27.64
C GLN A 41 -5.92 -2.48 -28.04
N VAL A 42 -5.11 -2.95 -27.09
CA VAL A 42 -4.11 -4.01 -27.32
C VAL A 42 -4.73 -5.37 -27.63
N ASP A 43 -5.93 -5.64 -27.10
CA ASP A 43 -6.65 -6.91 -27.24
C ASP A 43 -7.79 -6.80 -28.27
N ASP A 44 -8.25 -5.60 -28.61
CA ASP A 44 -9.26 -5.30 -29.65
C ASP A 44 -8.88 -4.06 -30.48
N PRO A 45 -7.83 -4.17 -31.31
CA PRO A 45 -7.33 -3.05 -32.12
C PRO A 45 -8.33 -2.62 -33.20
N ASP A 46 -9.15 -3.57 -33.69
CA ASP A 46 -10.07 -3.37 -34.80
C ASP A 46 -11.49 -2.98 -34.37
N GLU A 47 -11.72 -2.69 -33.08
CA GLU A 47 -13.05 -2.33 -32.52
C GLU A 47 -14.10 -3.40 -32.76
N SER A 48 -13.63 -4.64 -32.82
CA SER A 48 -14.43 -5.77 -33.16
C SER A 48 -15.32 -6.20 -32.01
N TYR A 49 -15.13 -5.84 -30.74
CA TYR A 49 -15.96 -6.32 -29.62
C TYR A 49 -17.23 -5.48 -29.33
N GLU A 50 -17.87 -4.88 -30.34
CA GLU A 50 -19.06 -3.99 -30.27
C GLU A 50 -20.26 -4.43 -29.38
N THR A 51 -20.35 -5.70 -29.01
CA THR A 51 -21.43 -6.23 -28.15
C THR A 51 -21.12 -6.11 -26.66
N VAL A 52 -19.88 -5.79 -26.32
CA VAL A 52 -19.37 -5.72 -24.95
C VAL A 52 -19.42 -4.27 -24.52
N ASP A 53 -20.34 -3.94 -23.60
CA ASP A 53 -20.46 -2.58 -23.07
C ASP A 53 -19.35 -2.32 -22.01
N VAL A 54 -18.97 -3.35 -21.23
CA VAL A 54 -17.88 -3.28 -20.23
C VAL A 54 -17.03 -4.55 -20.25
N GLY A 55 -15.71 -4.40 -20.32
CA GLY A 55 -14.72 -5.46 -20.12
C GLY A 55 -14.02 -5.34 -18.77
N GLU A 56 -13.81 -6.44 -18.06
CA GLU A 56 -13.09 -6.47 -16.77
C GLU A 56 -11.95 -7.51 -16.86
N TYR A 57 -10.72 -7.12 -16.51
CA TYR A 57 -9.56 -8.02 -16.51
C TYR A 57 -9.13 -8.32 -15.07
N VAL A 58 -9.09 -9.61 -14.73
CA VAL A 58 -8.79 -10.10 -13.39
C VAL A 58 -7.50 -10.92 -13.42
N GLY A 59 -6.57 -10.63 -12.52
CA GLY A 59 -5.24 -11.27 -12.43
C GLY A 59 -4.20 -10.75 -13.44
N GLY A 60 -4.58 -9.84 -14.33
CA GLY A 60 -3.71 -9.18 -15.30
C GLY A 60 -4.47 -8.05 -16.01
N ASP A 61 -3.75 -7.15 -16.67
CA ASP A 61 -4.29 -5.91 -17.28
C ASP A 61 -4.52 -6.00 -18.80
N ARG A 62 -4.32 -7.18 -19.37
CA ARG A 62 -4.54 -7.52 -20.79
C ARG A 62 -4.92 -8.99 -20.91
N PHE A 63 -5.51 -9.38 -22.03
CA PHE A 63 -6.07 -10.72 -22.21
C PHE A 63 -5.03 -11.84 -22.00
N ALA A 64 -3.81 -11.61 -22.47
CA ALA A 64 -2.71 -12.58 -22.35
C ALA A 64 -2.33 -12.89 -20.89
N THR A 65 -2.27 -11.86 -20.03
CA THR A 65 -1.85 -11.98 -18.62
C THR A 65 -3.01 -12.22 -17.67
N ALA A 66 -4.24 -11.87 -18.07
CA ALA A 66 -5.41 -12.08 -17.25
C ALA A 66 -5.67 -13.58 -17.00
N GLU A 67 -6.15 -13.88 -15.79
CA GLU A 67 -6.67 -15.18 -15.41
C GLU A 67 -8.15 -15.33 -15.77
N LEU A 68 -8.89 -14.23 -15.68
CA LEU A 68 -10.30 -14.13 -16.01
C LEU A 68 -10.58 -12.80 -16.73
N VAL A 69 -11.34 -12.85 -17.81
CA VAL A 69 -11.88 -11.67 -18.50
C VAL A 69 -13.41 -11.74 -18.49
N VAL A 70 -14.07 -10.73 -17.95
CA VAL A 70 -15.54 -10.64 -17.91
C VAL A 70 -16.00 -9.67 -18.99
N LEU A 71 -16.82 -10.17 -19.91
CA LEU A 71 -17.41 -9.40 -21.01
C LEU A 71 -18.88 -9.15 -20.69
N SER A 72 -19.23 -7.94 -20.29
CA SER A 72 -20.59 -7.60 -19.89
C SER A 72 -21.33 -6.87 -20.99
N GLN A 73 -22.54 -7.33 -21.30
CA GLN A 73 -23.53 -6.54 -22.03
C GLN A 73 -24.55 -5.99 -21.03
N LEU A 74 -24.76 -4.68 -21.05
CA LEU A 74 -25.63 -3.96 -20.14
C LEU A 74 -26.99 -3.67 -20.80
N LYS A 75 -28.06 -3.82 -20.02
CA LYS A 75 -29.43 -3.53 -20.46
C LYS A 75 -30.22 -2.87 -19.33
N TYR A 76 -30.71 -1.66 -19.58
CA TYR A 76 -31.48 -0.90 -18.61
C TYR A 76 -32.93 -0.68 -19.04
N SER A 77 -33.85 -0.70 -18.08
CA SER A 77 -35.27 -0.40 -18.29
C SER A 77 -35.81 0.48 -17.17
N THR A 78 -36.26 1.69 -17.54
CA THR A 78 -36.96 2.61 -16.64
C THR A 78 -38.42 2.23 -16.40
N ARG A 79 -39.11 1.69 -17.41
CA ARG A 79 -40.57 1.45 -17.36
C ARG A 79 -40.98 0.13 -16.72
N HIS A 80 -40.16 -0.90 -16.86
CA HIS A 80 -40.50 -2.26 -16.44
C HIS A 80 -39.37 -2.93 -15.65
N PRO A 81 -38.87 -2.32 -14.56
CA PRO A 81 -37.76 -2.88 -13.79
C PRO A 81 -38.04 -4.30 -13.28
N GLU A 82 -39.27 -4.60 -12.87
CA GLU A 82 -39.66 -5.94 -12.38
C GLU A 82 -39.82 -7.00 -13.48
N ARG A 83 -39.76 -6.61 -14.75
CA ARG A 83 -40.00 -7.56 -15.84
C ARG A 83 -38.78 -8.44 -16.02
N GLU A 84 -38.96 -9.73 -15.77
CA GLU A 84 -37.90 -10.73 -15.88
C GLU A 84 -37.35 -10.90 -17.31
N TRP A 85 -36.08 -11.27 -17.39
CA TRP A 85 -35.46 -11.90 -18.56
C TRP A 85 -35.81 -13.39 -18.60
N THR A 86 -36.89 -13.72 -19.29
CA THR A 86 -37.25 -15.12 -19.61
C THR A 86 -36.47 -15.61 -20.84
N VAL A 87 -36.39 -16.94 -21.04
CA VAL A 87 -35.77 -17.53 -22.25
C VAL A 87 -36.37 -16.95 -23.54
N ALA A 88 -37.69 -16.76 -23.60
CA ALA A 88 -38.34 -16.19 -24.77
C ALA A 88 -37.92 -14.73 -25.02
N ARG A 89 -37.69 -13.96 -23.95
CA ARG A 89 -37.34 -12.55 -24.03
C ARG A 89 -35.87 -12.33 -24.37
N ILE A 90 -34.95 -13.09 -23.76
CA ILE A 90 -33.52 -12.98 -24.08
C ILE A 90 -33.22 -13.45 -25.51
N CYS A 91 -34.01 -14.40 -26.03
CA CYS A 91 -33.99 -14.87 -27.41
C CYS A 91 -34.78 -13.97 -28.39
N LYS A 92 -35.52 -12.98 -27.90
CA LYS A 92 -36.37 -12.15 -28.76
C LYS A 92 -35.51 -11.31 -29.70
N LYS A 93 -35.71 -11.51 -31.00
CA LYS A 93 -35.07 -10.73 -32.06
C LYS A 93 -35.54 -9.27 -31.99
N ARG A 94 -34.59 -8.33 -32.07
CA ARG A 94 -34.88 -6.90 -32.16
C ARG A 94 -35.53 -6.60 -33.52
N VAL A 95 -36.44 -5.62 -33.56
CA VAL A 95 -37.14 -5.23 -34.79
C VAL A 95 -36.14 -4.63 -35.79
N ARG A 96 -36.19 -5.08 -37.04
CA ARG A 96 -35.35 -4.66 -38.18
C ARG A 96 -35.19 -3.13 -38.23
N ARG A 97 -33.96 -2.62 -38.09
CA ARG A 97 -33.57 -1.34 -38.68
C ARG A 97 -32.89 -1.63 -40.01
N ARG A 98 -33.16 -0.79 -41.02
CA ARG A 98 -32.35 -0.77 -42.24
C ARG A 98 -31.05 -0.03 -41.89
N ARG A 99 -29.92 -0.57 -42.32
CA ARG A 99 -28.66 0.17 -42.33
C ARG A 99 -28.80 1.41 -43.24
N PRO A 100 -27.96 2.45 -43.05
CA PRO A 100 -27.94 3.63 -43.93
C PRO A 100 -27.72 3.27 -45.42
N ASP A 101 -27.07 2.14 -45.70
CA ASP A 101 -26.81 1.58 -47.04
C ASP A 101 -27.98 0.76 -47.62
N GLY A 102 -29.11 0.63 -46.89
CA GLY A 102 -30.29 -0.12 -47.32
C GLY A 102 -30.23 -1.63 -47.08
N ALA A 103 -29.12 -2.18 -46.58
CA ALA A 103 -29.03 -3.60 -46.24
C ALA A 103 -29.83 -3.92 -44.96
N PRO A 104 -30.52 -5.08 -44.89
CA PRO A 104 -31.15 -5.53 -43.65
C PRO A 104 -30.07 -5.87 -42.62
N GLU A 105 -30.15 -5.28 -41.42
CA GLU A 105 -29.31 -5.75 -40.31
C GLU A 105 -29.63 -7.21 -39.96
N PRO A 106 -28.63 -8.00 -39.56
CA PRO A 106 -28.86 -9.35 -39.06
C PRO A 106 -29.80 -9.30 -37.85
N GLU A 107 -30.65 -10.32 -37.73
CA GLU A 107 -31.60 -10.42 -36.61
C GLU A 107 -30.87 -10.72 -35.30
N ARG A 108 -30.67 -9.70 -34.47
CA ARG A 108 -29.94 -9.80 -33.20
C ARG A 108 -30.90 -9.97 -32.02
N SER A 109 -30.56 -10.87 -31.10
CA SER A 109 -31.17 -11.00 -29.77
C SER A 109 -30.08 -10.79 -28.70
N VAL A 110 -30.47 -10.63 -27.43
CA VAL A 110 -29.47 -10.44 -26.35
C VAL A 110 -28.56 -11.66 -26.23
N ILE A 111 -29.14 -12.88 -26.24
CA ILE A 111 -28.32 -14.10 -26.18
C ILE A 111 -27.41 -14.25 -27.41
N PHE A 112 -27.88 -13.81 -28.59
CA PHE A 112 -27.06 -13.80 -29.79
C PHE A 112 -25.87 -12.85 -29.66
N ASP A 113 -26.07 -11.64 -29.14
CA ASP A 113 -25.00 -10.66 -28.93
C ASP A 113 -23.93 -11.20 -27.94
N LEU A 114 -24.36 -11.83 -26.84
CA LEU A 114 -23.44 -12.47 -25.88
C LEU A 114 -22.66 -13.63 -26.53
N ALA A 115 -23.32 -14.45 -27.36
CA ALA A 115 -22.66 -15.52 -28.10
C ALA A 115 -21.68 -14.99 -29.17
N VAL A 116 -21.93 -13.81 -29.74
CA VAL A 116 -20.99 -13.13 -30.65
C VAL A 116 -19.72 -12.73 -29.91
N ALA A 117 -19.83 -12.13 -28.72
CA ALA A 117 -18.67 -11.81 -27.89
C ALA A 117 -17.83 -13.06 -27.58
N TYR A 118 -18.48 -14.14 -27.12
CA TYR A 118 -17.80 -15.41 -26.85
C TYR A 118 -17.14 -16.03 -28.09
N ARG A 119 -17.83 -15.98 -29.24
CA ARG A 119 -17.27 -16.46 -30.52
C ARG A 119 -16.01 -15.69 -30.90
N ARG A 120 -16.01 -14.37 -30.77
CA ARG A 120 -14.84 -13.54 -31.08
C ARG A 120 -13.65 -13.94 -30.21
N THR A 121 -13.87 -14.15 -28.92
CA THR A 121 -12.82 -14.68 -28.03
C THR A 121 -12.25 -16.02 -28.50
N LEU A 122 -13.11 -16.94 -28.97
CA LEU A 122 -12.65 -18.20 -29.54
C LEU A 122 -11.82 -18.03 -30.81
N ASP A 123 -12.19 -17.05 -31.65
CA ASP A 123 -11.53 -16.78 -32.92
C ASP A 123 -10.16 -16.11 -32.68
N ASP A 124 -10.09 -15.14 -31.76
CA ASP A 124 -8.89 -14.33 -31.51
C ASP A 124 -7.90 -15.00 -30.53
N HIS A 125 -8.41 -15.72 -29.52
CA HIS A 125 -7.60 -16.26 -28.42
C HIS A 125 -7.70 -17.78 -28.28
N GLY A 126 -8.42 -18.44 -29.18
CA GLY A 126 -8.60 -19.89 -29.19
C GLY A 126 -9.38 -20.41 -27.98
N LYS A 127 -9.45 -21.75 -27.87
CA LYS A 127 -10.16 -22.42 -26.76
C LYS A 127 -9.56 -22.12 -25.39
N ALA A 128 -8.23 -22.01 -25.30
CA ALA A 128 -7.55 -21.71 -24.04
C ALA A 128 -7.92 -20.31 -23.53
N GLY A 129 -7.97 -19.31 -24.43
CA GLY A 129 -8.45 -17.97 -24.10
C GLY A 129 -9.92 -17.96 -23.70
N ALA A 130 -10.78 -18.64 -24.47
CA ALA A 130 -12.21 -18.69 -24.18
C ALA A 130 -12.56 -19.35 -22.82
N LYS A 131 -11.71 -20.24 -22.30
CA LYS A 131 -11.88 -20.80 -20.94
C LYS A 131 -11.71 -19.76 -19.84
N LYS A 132 -10.92 -18.71 -20.09
CA LYS A 132 -10.72 -17.58 -19.18
C LYS A 132 -11.86 -16.57 -19.24
N VAL A 133 -12.84 -16.74 -20.13
CA VAL A 133 -13.89 -15.75 -20.33
C VAL A 133 -15.17 -16.08 -19.55
N ARG A 134 -15.78 -15.03 -19.02
CA ARG A 134 -17.18 -15.01 -18.60
C ARG A 134 -17.91 -13.97 -19.43
N VAL A 135 -19.10 -14.31 -19.92
CA VAL A 135 -19.94 -13.39 -20.69
C VAL A 135 -21.21 -13.13 -19.90
N ALA A 136 -21.43 -11.88 -19.51
CA ALA A 136 -22.45 -11.53 -18.54
C ALA A 136 -23.56 -10.65 -19.13
N LEU A 137 -24.81 -10.91 -18.74
CA LEU A 137 -25.89 -9.94 -18.87
C LEU A 137 -26.01 -9.14 -17.58
N VAL A 138 -25.78 -7.84 -17.65
CA VAL A 138 -25.98 -6.91 -16.52
C VAL A 138 -27.26 -6.11 -16.78
N SER A 139 -28.20 -6.16 -15.85
CA SER A 139 -29.48 -5.46 -16.02
C SER A 139 -30.13 -5.13 -14.70
N ASN A 140 -30.83 -4.00 -14.60
CA ASN A 140 -31.69 -3.71 -13.45
C ASN A 140 -32.96 -4.59 -13.39
N GLN A 141 -33.15 -5.45 -14.40
CA GLN A 141 -34.25 -6.40 -14.48
C GLN A 141 -33.76 -7.80 -14.11
N PRO A 142 -34.49 -8.54 -13.26
CA PRO A 142 -34.08 -9.88 -12.84
C PRO A 142 -34.09 -10.88 -13.99
N ALA A 143 -33.26 -11.93 -13.90
CA ALA A 143 -33.41 -13.11 -14.76
C ALA A 143 -34.45 -14.07 -14.16
N ALA A 144 -35.28 -14.68 -15.00
CA ALA A 144 -36.26 -15.66 -14.54
C ALA A 144 -35.56 -16.89 -13.95
N SER A 145 -36.02 -17.40 -12.80
CA SER A 145 -35.36 -18.50 -12.08
C SER A 145 -35.13 -19.74 -12.95
N LEU A 146 -36.09 -20.09 -13.80
CA LEU A 146 -35.95 -21.22 -14.72
C LEU A 146 -34.81 -21.02 -15.73
N LEU A 147 -34.62 -19.79 -16.25
CA LEU A 147 -33.53 -19.50 -17.18
C LEU A 147 -32.17 -19.67 -16.49
N VAL A 148 -32.03 -19.10 -15.28
CA VAL A 148 -30.79 -19.19 -14.48
C VAL A 148 -30.48 -20.66 -14.17
N ALA A 149 -31.43 -21.40 -13.59
CA ALA A 149 -31.26 -22.80 -13.23
C ALA A 149 -30.92 -23.69 -14.43
N SER A 150 -31.49 -23.42 -15.60
CA SER A 150 -31.19 -24.18 -16.83
C SER A 150 -29.76 -23.93 -17.34
N VAL A 151 -29.28 -22.67 -17.27
CA VAL A 151 -27.91 -22.32 -17.66
C VAL A 151 -26.91 -22.90 -16.66
N GLU A 152 -27.19 -22.82 -15.36
CA GLU A 152 -26.34 -23.39 -14.31
C GLU A 152 -26.25 -24.91 -14.42
N ALA A 153 -27.38 -25.61 -14.57
CA ALA A 153 -27.38 -27.06 -14.76
C ALA A 153 -26.59 -27.48 -16.01
N ALA A 154 -26.71 -26.72 -17.11
CA ALA A 154 -25.91 -26.96 -18.30
C ALA A 154 -24.41 -26.71 -18.07
N ALA A 155 -24.07 -25.63 -17.37
CA ALA A 155 -22.71 -25.27 -17.03
C ALA A 155 -22.05 -26.32 -16.12
N GLU A 156 -22.76 -26.86 -15.13
CA GLU A 156 -22.29 -27.92 -14.25
C GLU A 156 -21.92 -29.19 -15.04
N VAL A 157 -22.80 -29.64 -15.94
CA VAL A 157 -22.53 -30.80 -16.80
C VAL A 157 -21.29 -30.57 -17.65
N VAL A 158 -21.14 -29.39 -18.26
CA VAL A 158 -19.98 -29.06 -19.10
C VAL A 158 -18.69 -29.00 -18.27
N ARG A 159 -18.71 -28.32 -17.11
CA ARG A 159 -17.54 -28.21 -16.22
C ARG A 159 -17.11 -29.57 -15.68
N ALA A 160 -18.05 -30.47 -15.38
CA ALA A 160 -17.75 -31.83 -14.91
C ALA A 160 -16.99 -32.68 -15.95
N ARG A 161 -17.06 -32.33 -17.24
CA ARG A 161 -16.31 -33.03 -18.31
C ARG A 161 -14.90 -32.51 -18.52
N GLY A 162 -14.55 -31.36 -17.92
CA GLY A 162 -13.27 -30.69 -18.11
C GLY A 162 -13.00 -30.40 -19.59
N ASP A 163 -11.89 -30.91 -20.11
CA ASP A 163 -11.44 -30.63 -21.49
C ASP A 163 -12.12 -31.50 -22.55
N ARG A 164 -12.96 -32.46 -22.14
CA ARG A 164 -13.65 -33.33 -23.09
C ARG A 164 -14.80 -32.58 -23.75
N PRO A 165 -14.90 -32.57 -25.09
CA PRO A 165 -15.93 -31.81 -25.80
C PRO A 165 -17.32 -32.37 -25.47
N THR A 166 -18.22 -31.49 -25.03
CA THR A 166 -19.64 -31.83 -24.84
C THR A 166 -20.41 -31.45 -26.10
N ARG A 167 -21.17 -32.39 -26.68
CA ARG A 167 -22.12 -32.09 -27.76
C ARG A 167 -23.48 -31.81 -27.16
N ARG A 168 -24.24 -30.89 -27.78
CA ARG A 168 -25.58 -30.48 -27.33
C ARG A 168 -26.52 -31.67 -27.12
N ASP A 169 -26.51 -32.66 -28.00
CA ASP A 169 -27.41 -33.82 -27.86
C ASP A 169 -27.08 -34.67 -26.63
N ASN A 170 -25.81 -34.72 -26.22
CA ASN A 170 -25.40 -35.39 -24.98
C ASN A 170 -25.81 -34.56 -23.77
N LEU A 171 -25.58 -33.24 -23.82
CA LEU A 171 -26.00 -32.31 -22.77
C LEU A 171 -27.51 -32.41 -22.53
N ARG A 172 -28.32 -32.40 -23.58
CA ARG A 172 -29.79 -32.51 -23.51
C ARG A 172 -30.28 -33.78 -22.81
N ARG A 173 -29.56 -34.90 -22.93
CA ARG A 173 -29.93 -36.18 -22.29
C ARG A 173 -29.66 -36.20 -20.79
N GLU A 174 -28.78 -35.33 -20.31
CA GLU A 174 -28.39 -35.23 -18.90
C GLU A 174 -29.14 -34.12 -18.16
N LEU A 175 -29.90 -33.28 -18.89
CA LEU A 175 -30.75 -32.24 -18.35
C LEU A 175 -32.19 -32.74 -18.16
N SER A 176 -32.92 -32.11 -17.23
CA SER A 176 -34.37 -32.28 -17.15
C SER A 176 -35.04 -31.83 -18.45
N PRO A 177 -36.24 -32.35 -18.81
CA PRO A 177 -36.94 -31.92 -20.02
C PRO A 177 -37.18 -30.41 -20.09
N GLU A 178 -37.41 -29.77 -18.94
CA GLU A 178 -37.62 -28.33 -18.83
C GLU A 178 -36.34 -27.55 -19.13
N HIS A 179 -35.21 -27.93 -18.53
CA HIS A 179 -33.90 -27.32 -18.78
C HIS A 179 -33.43 -27.53 -20.21
N ALA A 180 -33.61 -28.75 -20.75
CA ALA A 180 -33.30 -29.06 -22.13
C ALA A 180 -34.09 -28.17 -23.11
N GLY A 181 -35.37 -27.91 -22.83
CA GLY A 181 -36.21 -27.01 -23.63
C GLY A 181 -35.74 -25.55 -23.61
N VAL A 182 -35.20 -25.07 -22.48
CA VAL A 182 -34.56 -23.75 -22.40
C VAL A 182 -33.28 -23.71 -23.23
N VAL A 183 -32.41 -24.71 -23.08
CA VAL A 183 -31.16 -24.84 -23.84
C VAL A 183 -31.41 -24.89 -25.35
N ASP A 184 -32.47 -25.57 -25.79
CA ASP A 184 -32.85 -25.64 -27.21
C ASP A 184 -33.23 -24.27 -27.77
N LYS A 185 -34.03 -23.49 -27.04
CA LYS A 185 -34.41 -22.12 -27.43
C LYS A 185 -33.20 -21.19 -27.51
N LEU A 186 -32.28 -21.29 -26.54
CA LEU A 186 -31.03 -20.53 -26.56
C LEU A 186 -30.18 -20.92 -27.79
N ALA A 187 -30.07 -22.22 -28.08
CA ALA A 187 -29.32 -22.70 -29.25
C ALA A 187 -29.94 -22.23 -30.57
N GLU A 188 -31.27 -22.24 -30.68
CA GLU A 188 -32.00 -21.72 -31.84
C GLU A 188 -31.73 -20.22 -32.05
N ALA A 189 -31.76 -19.43 -30.98
CA ALA A 189 -31.53 -18.00 -31.04
C ALA A 189 -30.07 -17.63 -31.34
N VAL A 190 -29.11 -18.42 -30.88
CA VAL A 190 -27.68 -18.30 -31.24
C VAL A 190 -27.43 -18.74 -32.68
N GLY A 191 -28.21 -19.71 -33.17
CA GLY A 191 -28.14 -20.21 -34.54
C GLY A 191 -26.78 -20.82 -34.87
N THR A 192 -26.31 -20.60 -36.09
CA THR A 192 -25.04 -21.15 -36.59
C THR A 192 -23.81 -20.41 -36.06
N ARG A 193 -23.98 -19.36 -35.24
CA ARG A 193 -22.85 -18.57 -34.73
C ARG A 193 -21.92 -19.41 -33.89
N LEU A 194 -22.43 -20.33 -33.08
CA LEU A 194 -21.64 -21.28 -32.30
C LEU A 194 -21.95 -22.72 -32.75
N GLY A 195 -20.90 -23.49 -33.04
CA GLY A 195 -21.06 -24.93 -33.25
C GLY A 195 -21.47 -25.65 -31.95
N SER A 196 -21.96 -26.88 -32.05
CA SER A 196 -22.54 -27.62 -30.93
C SER A 196 -21.68 -27.63 -29.65
N THR A 197 -20.38 -27.88 -29.78
CA THR A 197 -19.45 -27.89 -28.64
C THR A 197 -19.19 -26.49 -28.09
N ALA A 198 -18.90 -25.52 -28.97
CA ALA A 198 -18.68 -24.13 -28.57
C ALA A 198 -19.91 -23.51 -27.90
N PHE A 199 -21.12 -23.93 -28.29
CA PHE A 199 -22.36 -23.52 -27.63
C PHE A 199 -22.47 -24.08 -26.20
N CYS A 200 -22.07 -25.34 -25.98
CA CYS A 200 -22.03 -25.90 -24.62
C CYS A 200 -20.99 -25.17 -23.75
N ASP A 201 -19.81 -24.90 -24.30
CA ASP A 201 -18.75 -24.15 -23.61
C ASP A 201 -19.20 -22.70 -23.32
N PHE A 202 -19.94 -22.07 -24.23
CA PHE A 202 -20.57 -20.77 -24.03
C PHE A 202 -21.57 -20.78 -22.87
N LEU A 203 -22.43 -21.80 -22.75
CA LEU A 203 -23.34 -21.91 -21.60
C LEU A 203 -22.58 -22.01 -20.27
N ALA A 204 -21.40 -22.64 -20.26
CA ALA A 204 -20.56 -22.69 -19.07
C ALA A 204 -19.87 -21.36 -18.72
N ALA A 205 -19.70 -20.48 -19.72
CA ALA A 205 -19.15 -19.14 -19.59
C ALA A 205 -20.21 -18.04 -19.38
N LEU A 206 -21.48 -18.32 -19.70
CA LEU A 206 -22.60 -17.38 -19.58
C LEU A 206 -22.94 -17.13 -18.11
N ASP A 207 -22.98 -15.86 -17.72
CA ASP A 207 -23.33 -15.41 -16.38
C ASP A 207 -24.59 -14.53 -16.42
N LEU A 208 -25.63 -14.99 -15.72
CA LEU A 208 -26.90 -14.27 -15.56
C LEU A 208 -27.12 -13.79 -14.13
N SER A 209 -26.16 -14.00 -13.22
CA SER A 209 -26.26 -13.62 -11.80
C SER A 209 -26.32 -12.10 -11.58
N ARG A 210 -25.88 -11.32 -12.58
CA ARG A 210 -25.90 -9.85 -12.56
C ARG A 210 -27.15 -9.24 -13.21
N ALA A 211 -28.12 -10.07 -13.60
CA ALA A 211 -29.46 -9.62 -13.96
C ALA A 211 -30.29 -9.43 -12.69
N GLY A 212 -30.86 -8.25 -12.50
CA GLY A 212 -31.49 -7.82 -11.25
C GLY A 212 -30.54 -7.01 -10.36
N THR A 213 -29.50 -6.39 -10.95
CA THR A 213 -28.63 -5.46 -10.23
C THR A 213 -29.37 -4.16 -9.86
N LEU A 214 -28.71 -3.30 -9.08
CA LEU A 214 -29.21 -1.99 -8.68
C LEU A 214 -29.65 -1.15 -9.89
N ASP A 215 -30.67 -0.32 -9.71
CA ASP A 215 -31.03 0.68 -10.72
C ASP A 215 -29.99 1.81 -10.80
N ARG A 216 -30.14 2.69 -11.80
CA ARG A 216 -29.27 3.85 -12.04
C ARG A 216 -29.09 4.75 -10.82
N VAL A 217 -30.15 5.02 -10.06
CA VAL A 217 -30.12 5.93 -8.90
C VAL A 217 -29.40 5.26 -7.73
N ALA A 218 -29.67 3.98 -7.50
CA ALA A 218 -29.02 3.18 -6.48
C ALA A 218 -27.53 2.97 -6.79
N LEU A 219 -27.15 2.72 -8.06
CA LEU A 219 -25.76 2.66 -8.48
C LEU A 219 -25.04 4.00 -8.26
N ALA A 220 -25.65 5.12 -8.66
CA ALA A 220 -25.07 6.44 -8.42
C ALA A 220 -24.89 6.73 -6.92
N ARG A 221 -25.79 6.26 -6.06
CA ARG A 221 -25.66 6.36 -4.60
C ARG A 221 -24.53 5.47 -4.08
N ALA A 222 -24.41 4.24 -4.58
CA ALA A 222 -23.35 3.31 -4.19
C ALA A 222 -21.96 3.84 -4.57
N VAL A 223 -21.80 4.38 -5.80
CA VAL A 223 -20.56 5.01 -6.25
C VAL A 223 -20.23 6.23 -5.40
N ARG A 224 -21.20 7.08 -5.07
CA ARG A 224 -20.99 8.20 -4.14
C ARG A 224 -20.57 7.73 -2.75
N ALA A 225 -21.20 6.69 -2.21
CA ALA A 225 -20.83 6.15 -0.91
C ALA A 225 -19.40 5.59 -0.92
N GLY A 226 -19.02 4.87 -1.97
CA GLY A 226 -17.64 4.38 -2.16
C GLY A 226 -16.64 5.53 -2.28
N ALA A 227 -16.94 6.55 -3.08
CA ALA A 227 -16.10 7.73 -3.20
C ALA A 227 -15.97 8.48 -1.85
N VAL A 228 -17.04 8.63 -1.07
CA VAL A 228 -16.98 9.22 0.28
C VAL A 228 -16.09 8.41 1.23
N ALA A 229 -16.07 7.08 1.11
CA ALA A 229 -15.19 6.25 1.92
C ALA A 229 -13.71 6.46 1.57
N LEU A 230 -13.39 6.61 0.28
CA LEU A 230 -12.02 6.87 -0.21
C LEU A 230 -11.57 8.31 0.01
N THR A 231 -12.46 9.29 -0.14
CA THR A 231 -12.15 10.72 -0.04
C THR A 231 -13.12 11.43 0.91
N PRO A 232 -13.07 11.14 2.22
CA PRO A 232 -13.96 11.78 3.20
C PRO A 232 -13.87 13.31 3.09
N GLY A 233 -15.02 13.99 3.01
CA GLY A 233 -15.09 15.44 2.78
C GLY A 233 -15.08 15.86 1.30
N HIS A 234 -14.72 14.97 0.37
CA HIS A 234 -14.64 15.25 -1.07
C HIS A 234 -15.47 14.29 -1.93
N GLY A 235 -16.12 13.29 -1.34
CA GLY A 235 -16.74 12.17 -2.07
C GLY A 235 -17.77 12.52 -3.14
N PHE A 236 -18.52 13.63 -3.03
CA PHE A 236 -19.45 14.04 -4.10
C PHE A 236 -18.70 14.45 -5.37
N ASP A 237 -17.67 15.28 -5.23
CA ASP A 237 -16.80 15.71 -6.32
C ASP A 237 -16.05 14.51 -6.90
N SER A 238 -15.44 13.70 -6.04
CA SER A 238 -14.75 12.47 -6.44
C SER A 238 -15.66 11.52 -7.23
N ALA A 239 -16.91 11.33 -6.83
CA ALA A 239 -17.84 10.47 -7.57
C ALA A 239 -18.18 11.03 -8.97
N LEU A 240 -18.27 12.35 -9.12
CA LEU A 240 -18.49 12.99 -10.42
C LEU A 240 -17.24 12.88 -11.31
N ARG A 241 -16.06 13.06 -10.74
CA ARG A 241 -14.78 12.88 -11.41
C ARG A 241 -14.60 11.46 -11.94
N LEU A 242 -14.93 10.44 -11.13
CA LEU A 242 -14.93 9.04 -11.56
C LEU A 242 -15.98 8.74 -12.64
N PHE A 243 -17.17 9.35 -12.55
CA PHE A 243 -18.19 9.22 -13.60
C PHE A 243 -17.71 9.82 -14.92
N ASP A 244 -17.07 10.99 -14.87
CA ASP A 244 -16.55 11.65 -16.07
C ASP A 244 -15.35 10.90 -16.66
N LEU A 245 -14.46 10.34 -15.83
CA LEU A 245 -13.37 9.45 -16.26
C LEU A 245 -13.91 8.27 -17.09
N VAL A 246 -14.92 7.58 -16.58
CA VAL A 246 -15.59 6.47 -17.28
C VAL A 246 -16.26 6.94 -18.57
N ARG A 247 -16.94 8.08 -18.52
CA ARG A 247 -17.61 8.65 -19.70
C ARG A 247 -16.60 9.02 -20.79
N GLN A 248 -15.45 9.60 -20.43
CA GLN A 248 -14.40 9.97 -21.37
C GLN A 248 -13.77 8.74 -22.04
N GLU A 249 -13.53 7.67 -21.29
CA GLU A 249 -13.02 6.39 -21.84
C GLU A 249 -14.00 5.76 -22.84
N ALA A 250 -15.32 5.95 -22.64
CA ALA A 250 -16.36 5.46 -23.56
C ALA A 250 -16.59 6.34 -24.80
N LEU A 251 -16.05 7.56 -24.86
CA LEU A 251 -16.22 8.45 -26.02
C LEU A 251 -15.27 8.09 -27.18
N PRO A 252 -15.65 8.37 -28.44
CA PRO A 252 -14.74 8.23 -29.57
C PRO A 252 -13.44 9.02 -29.34
N GLY A 253 -12.29 8.37 -29.49
CA GLY A 253 -10.98 8.97 -29.22
C GLY A 253 -10.47 8.83 -27.79
N GLY A 254 -11.24 8.22 -26.86
CA GLY A 254 -10.83 7.92 -25.48
C GLY A 254 -9.65 6.95 -25.36
N GLY A 255 -9.26 6.30 -26.46
CA GLY A 255 -8.06 5.46 -26.55
C GLY A 255 -8.24 4.01 -26.08
N ARG A 256 -9.36 3.67 -25.41
CA ARG A 256 -9.69 2.31 -24.93
C ARG A 256 -8.47 1.62 -24.29
N ARG A 257 -7.71 2.36 -23.48
CA ARG A 257 -6.45 1.84 -22.89
C ARG A 257 -6.73 0.89 -21.73
N GLY A 258 -7.95 0.92 -21.21
CA GLY A 258 -8.37 0.19 -20.02
C GLY A 258 -7.97 0.95 -18.77
N LEU A 259 -8.96 1.43 -18.03
CA LEU A 259 -8.79 2.15 -16.78
C LEU A 259 -8.17 1.22 -15.74
N LYS A 260 -7.07 1.65 -15.11
CA LYS A 260 -6.32 0.93 -14.07
C LYS A 260 -6.38 1.70 -12.76
N ALA A 261 -5.89 1.07 -11.68
CA ALA A 261 -5.82 1.69 -10.37
C ALA A 261 -5.12 3.08 -10.39
N ALA A 262 -4.05 3.22 -11.16
CA ALA A 262 -3.33 4.49 -11.30
C ALA A 262 -4.20 5.63 -11.87
N ASP A 263 -5.05 5.34 -12.86
CA ASP A 263 -5.95 6.34 -13.44
C ASP A 263 -6.99 6.80 -12.41
N VAL A 264 -7.53 5.86 -11.64
CA VAL A 264 -8.48 6.15 -10.55
C VAL A 264 -7.83 7.00 -9.46
N LEU A 265 -6.62 6.63 -9.04
CA LEU A 265 -5.88 7.33 -8.01
C LEU A 265 -5.49 8.75 -8.45
N ALA A 266 -5.05 8.93 -9.70
CA ALA A 266 -4.80 10.24 -10.29
C ALA A 266 -6.09 11.08 -10.32
N GLU A 267 -7.22 10.49 -10.70
CA GLU A 267 -8.53 11.15 -10.69
C GLU A 267 -9.02 11.48 -9.28
N LEU A 268 -8.51 10.80 -8.25
CA LEU A 268 -8.79 11.08 -6.84
C LEU A 268 -7.74 11.98 -6.18
N ALA A 269 -6.83 12.55 -6.97
CA ALA A 269 -5.73 13.43 -6.53
C ALA A 269 -4.70 12.76 -5.62
N ALA A 270 -4.39 11.49 -5.88
CA ALA A 270 -3.33 10.72 -5.22
C ALA A 270 -2.55 9.86 -6.22
N PRO A 271 -1.94 10.46 -7.27
CA PRO A 271 -1.31 9.71 -8.36
C PRO A 271 -0.13 8.83 -7.91
N GLU A 272 0.51 9.15 -6.78
CA GLU A 272 1.72 8.47 -6.31
C GLU A 272 1.45 7.65 -5.05
N LEU A 273 2.26 6.60 -4.83
CA LEU A 273 2.10 5.73 -3.65
C LEU A 273 2.29 6.51 -2.33
N VAL A 274 3.12 7.54 -2.33
CA VAL A 274 3.37 8.41 -1.18
C VAL A 274 2.14 9.22 -0.77
N ASP A 275 1.19 9.46 -1.69
CA ASP A 275 -0.06 10.16 -1.36
C ASP A 275 -0.97 9.29 -0.47
N LEU A 276 -0.90 7.97 -0.66
CA LEU A 276 -1.60 6.96 0.15
C LEU A 276 -0.82 6.64 1.43
N TYR A 277 0.48 6.46 1.32
CA TYR A 277 1.37 6.10 2.43
C TYR A 277 2.41 7.21 2.62
N PRO A 278 2.06 8.30 3.33
CA PRO A 278 2.92 9.47 3.42
C PRO A 278 4.09 9.31 4.40
N ALA A 279 4.16 8.18 5.13
CA ALA A 279 5.22 7.91 6.09
C ALA A 279 5.48 6.39 6.19
N PRO A 280 5.86 5.72 5.09
CA PRO A 280 6.12 4.28 5.12
C PRO A 280 7.29 3.99 6.07
N PRO A 281 7.31 2.82 6.74
CA PRO A 281 8.37 2.48 7.67
C PRO A 281 9.72 2.37 6.95
N ARG A 282 10.80 2.93 7.54
CA ARG A 282 12.17 2.83 7.02
C ARG A 282 13.03 2.02 7.98
N LEU A 283 12.63 0.76 8.17
CA LEU A 283 13.26 -0.15 9.11
C LEU A 283 14.32 -1.00 8.41
N ALA A 284 15.48 -1.16 9.04
CA ALA A 284 16.53 -2.03 8.52
C ALA A 284 16.04 -3.49 8.39
N GLU A 285 16.44 -4.16 7.30
CA GLU A 285 16.26 -5.60 7.16
C GLU A 285 17.14 -6.36 8.15
N ILE A 286 16.53 -7.26 8.91
CA ILE A 286 17.24 -8.15 9.83
C ILE A 286 17.21 -9.55 9.22
N ARG A 287 18.35 -10.00 8.67
CA ARG A 287 18.45 -11.27 7.93
C ARG A 287 18.07 -12.51 8.77
N GLN A 288 18.34 -12.47 10.08
CA GLN A 288 17.97 -13.51 11.04
C GLN A 288 17.53 -12.86 12.35
N MET A 289 16.23 -12.72 12.56
CA MET A 289 15.69 -12.17 13.80
C MET A 289 15.89 -13.16 14.94
N LEU A 290 16.66 -12.75 15.95
CA LEU A 290 16.82 -13.50 17.19
C LEU A 290 15.58 -13.30 18.06
N PRO A 291 15.06 -14.35 18.72
CA PRO A 291 13.98 -14.21 19.69
C PRO A 291 14.36 -13.19 20.77
N VAL A 292 13.55 -12.13 20.91
CA VAL A 292 13.77 -11.10 21.92
C VAL A 292 12.86 -11.32 23.13
N PRO A 293 13.39 -11.44 24.36
CA PRO A 293 12.58 -11.76 25.54
C PRO A 293 11.42 -10.77 25.78
N GLY A 294 11.64 -9.49 25.47
CA GLY A 294 10.65 -8.43 25.64
C GLY A 294 9.41 -8.54 24.73
N ALA A 295 9.47 -9.31 23.63
CA ALA A 295 8.34 -9.44 22.71
C ALA A 295 7.11 -10.06 23.38
N ARG A 296 7.32 -11.17 24.11
CA ARG A 296 6.25 -11.82 24.89
C ARG A 296 5.76 -10.91 26.01
N THR A 297 6.66 -10.24 26.73
CA THR A 297 6.29 -9.34 27.82
C THR A 297 5.37 -8.21 27.36
N VAL A 298 5.65 -7.60 26.21
CA VAL A 298 4.79 -6.55 25.63
C VAL A 298 3.46 -7.13 25.15
N ALA A 299 3.46 -8.31 24.53
CA ALA A 299 2.23 -8.99 24.12
C ALA A 299 1.32 -9.31 25.32
N ASP A 300 1.87 -9.85 26.41
CA ASP A 300 1.13 -10.16 27.63
C ASP A 300 0.57 -8.88 28.29
N ALA A 301 1.37 -7.80 28.29
CA ALA A 301 0.91 -6.49 28.78
C ALA A 301 -0.24 -5.95 27.93
N VAL A 302 -0.17 -6.08 26.59
CA VAL A 302 -1.27 -5.72 25.69
C VAL A 302 -2.54 -6.52 25.99
N MET A 303 -2.43 -7.83 26.17
CA MET A 303 -3.58 -8.68 26.47
C MET A 303 -4.25 -8.32 27.81
N THR A 304 -3.48 -7.78 28.75
CA THR A 304 -3.99 -7.31 30.05
C THR A 304 -4.66 -5.92 29.96
N HIS A 305 -4.32 -5.12 28.95
CA HIS A 305 -4.74 -3.72 28.82
C HIS A 305 -5.43 -3.41 27.49
N LEU A 306 -6.23 -4.36 26.97
CA LEU A 306 -7.04 -4.13 25.77
C LEU A 306 -8.03 -2.97 26.00
N GLY A 307 -8.25 -2.16 24.95
CA GLY A 307 -8.95 -0.88 25.06
C GLY A 307 -8.10 0.24 25.66
N GLY A 308 -6.80 0.02 25.86
CA GLY A 308 -5.88 0.97 26.51
C GLY A 308 -4.51 1.06 25.84
N LEU A 309 -3.60 1.72 26.55
CA LEU A 309 -2.24 2.01 26.09
C LEU A 309 -1.19 1.24 26.92
N VAL A 310 -0.17 0.74 26.23
CA VAL A 310 1.04 0.18 26.82
C VAL A 310 2.23 1.00 26.34
N VAL A 311 3.10 1.42 27.26
CA VAL A 311 4.36 2.10 26.96
C VAL A 311 5.50 1.11 27.20
N ALA A 312 6.16 0.71 26.13
CA ALA A 312 7.36 -0.13 26.18
C ALA A 312 8.60 0.76 26.21
N SER A 313 9.29 0.78 27.35
CA SER A 313 10.45 1.64 27.59
C SER A 313 11.72 0.83 27.74
N GLY A 314 12.86 1.41 27.40
CA GLY A 314 14.14 0.77 27.63
C GLY A 314 15.31 1.65 27.22
N PRO A 315 16.52 1.33 27.68
CA PRO A 315 17.72 2.08 27.33
C PRO A 315 17.97 2.06 25.81
N ALA A 316 18.90 2.91 25.39
CA ALA A 316 19.38 2.95 24.03
C ALA A 316 19.92 1.57 23.62
N GLY A 317 19.58 1.09 22.43
CA GLY A 317 19.99 -0.25 21.95
C GLY A 317 19.18 -1.44 22.46
N ALA A 318 18.20 -1.27 23.37
CA ALA A 318 17.44 -2.37 23.98
C ALA A 318 16.54 -3.20 23.02
N GLY A 319 16.54 -2.92 21.72
CA GLY A 319 15.74 -3.70 20.76
C GLY A 319 14.25 -3.36 20.70
N LYS A 320 13.83 -2.16 21.14
CA LYS A 320 12.43 -1.66 21.10
C LYS A 320 11.70 -1.94 19.77
N THR A 321 12.29 -1.52 18.65
CA THR A 321 11.77 -1.78 17.30
C THR A 321 11.63 -3.27 16.99
N THR A 322 12.59 -4.09 17.43
CA THR A 322 12.57 -5.55 17.21
C THR A 322 11.48 -6.22 18.04
N VAL A 323 11.26 -5.76 19.28
CA VAL A 323 10.15 -6.20 20.13
C VAL A 323 8.81 -5.97 19.44
N LEU A 324 8.58 -4.79 18.86
CA LEU A 324 7.34 -4.50 18.12
C LEU A 324 7.17 -5.37 16.86
N ARG A 325 8.28 -5.77 16.22
CA ARG A 325 8.25 -6.66 15.04
C ARG A 325 8.02 -8.13 15.38
N GLN A 326 8.29 -8.56 16.62
CA GLN A 326 8.11 -9.97 17.06
C GLN A 326 6.86 -10.19 17.91
N MET A 327 6.31 -9.14 18.51
CA MET A 327 5.20 -9.32 19.45
C MET A 327 3.95 -9.95 18.82
N GLU A 328 3.76 -9.79 17.50
CA GLU A 328 2.64 -10.41 16.77
C GLU A 328 2.65 -11.95 16.91
N ASP A 329 3.82 -12.58 16.92
CA ASP A 329 3.99 -14.04 17.08
C ASP A 329 3.61 -14.54 18.49
N HIS A 330 3.44 -13.63 19.44
CA HIS A 330 3.04 -13.93 20.82
C HIS A 330 1.58 -13.54 21.12
N LEU A 331 0.88 -12.94 20.16
CA LEU A 331 -0.55 -12.63 20.28
C LEU A 331 -1.41 -13.84 19.85
N PRO A 332 -2.70 -13.87 20.22
CA PRO A 332 -3.63 -14.89 19.74
C PRO A 332 -3.67 -14.98 18.20
N ALA A 333 -3.87 -16.18 17.66
CA ALA A 333 -3.95 -16.36 16.21
C ALA A 333 -5.04 -15.47 15.57
N GLY A 334 -4.70 -14.85 14.44
CA GLY A 334 -5.57 -13.88 13.76
C GLY A 334 -5.57 -12.49 14.38
N SER A 335 -4.65 -12.21 15.31
CA SER A 335 -4.30 -10.84 15.70
C SER A 335 -3.52 -10.15 14.58
N VAL A 336 -3.54 -8.83 14.59
CA VAL A 336 -2.83 -7.99 13.62
C VAL A 336 -2.08 -6.88 14.35
N VAL A 337 -0.82 -6.67 13.98
CA VAL A 337 -0.03 -5.51 14.42
C VAL A 337 0.17 -4.55 13.23
N VAL A 338 -0.14 -3.27 13.43
CA VAL A 338 0.15 -2.17 12.50
C VAL A 338 1.23 -1.30 13.13
N LEU A 339 2.37 -1.15 12.44
CA LEU A 339 3.54 -0.44 12.95
C LEU A 339 3.70 0.92 12.26
N PHE A 340 3.83 1.99 13.04
CA PHE A 340 4.19 3.32 12.59
C PHE A 340 5.57 3.68 13.12
N ASP A 341 6.52 3.92 12.21
CA ASP A 341 7.92 4.27 12.52
C ASP A 341 8.10 5.79 12.58
N CYS A 342 8.34 6.34 13.77
CA CYS A 342 8.58 7.76 13.97
C CYS A 342 10.02 8.19 13.71
N TYR A 343 11.00 7.27 13.68
CA TYR A 343 12.40 7.62 13.43
C TYR A 343 12.69 7.75 11.93
N GLY A 344 12.13 6.86 11.10
CA GLY A 344 12.17 6.98 9.65
C GLY A 344 13.58 7.08 9.07
N ALA A 345 14.51 6.24 9.56
CA ALA A 345 15.93 6.30 9.21
C ALA A 345 16.59 7.68 9.41
N GLY A 346 16.13 8.43 10.42
CA GLY A 346 16.63 9.78 10.73
C GLY A 346 16.03 10.90 9.87
N ALA A 347 15.15 10.58 8.90
CA ALA A 347 14.53 11.57 8.03
C ALA A 347 13.37 12.35 8.69
N TYR A 348 12.93 11.95 9.89
CA TYR A 348 11.77 12.52 10.58
C TYR A 348 11.86 14.03 10.89
N LEU A 349 13.06 14.61 10.85
CA LEU A 349 13.29 16.06 10.98
C LEU A 349 13.36 16.78 9.63
N ASN A 350 13.41 16.06 8.51
CA ASN A 350 13.48 16.68 7.20
C ASN A 350 12.11 17.26 6.80
N PRO A 351 12.07 18.43 6.16
CA PRO A 351 10.86 18.93 5.51
C PRO A 351 10.30 17.92 4.52
N GLY A 352 8.99 17.70 4.53
CA GLY A 352 8.34 16.73 3.66
C GLY A 352 8.46 15.27 4.11
N GLU A 353 9.17 14.99 5.20
CA GLU A 353 9.33 13.65 5.80
C GLU A 353 8.87 13.63 7.26
N GLU A 354 8.06 14.61 7.66
CA GLU A 354 7.56 14.74 9.02
C GLU A 354 6.86 13.46 9.46
N ARG A 355 7.12 13.01 10.67
CA ARG A 355 6.47 11.82 11.23
C ARG A 355 5.69 12.12 12.51
N HIS A 356 5.66 13.38 12.93
CA HIS A 356 4.94 13.86 14.12
C HIS A 356 3.55 14.43 13.82
N THR A 357 3.18 14.64 12.55
CA THR A 357 1.91 15.27 12.18
C THR A 357 0.74 14.27 12.26
N VAL A 358 -0.41 14.76 12.72
CA VAL A 358 -1.66 13.96 12.83
C VAL A 358 -2.05 13.37 11.50
N ASP A 359 -2.01 14.18 10.46
CA ASP A 359 -2.42 13.80 9.12
C ASP A 359 -1.60 12.62 8.55
N ARG A 360 -0.26 12.67 8.64
CA ARG A 360 0.58 11.57 8.14
C ARG A 360 0.42 10.29 8.95
N PHE A 361 0.36 10.41 10.27
CA PHE A 361 0.13 9.27 11.16
C PHE A 361 -1.20 8.59 10.85
N VAL A 362 -2.30 9.36 10.82
CA VAL A 362 -3.64 8.81 10.59
C VAL A 362 -3.77 8.21 9.20
N ARG A 363 -3.26 8.89 8.15
CA ARG A 363 -3.28 8.37 6.77
C ARG A 363 -2.51 7.06 6.64
N GLN A 364 -1.27 7.03 7.13
CA GLN A 364 -0.45 5.82 7.11
C GLN A 364 -1.13 4.67 7.87
N ALA A 365 -1.63 4.93 9.08
CA ALA A 365 -2.26 3.91 9.92
C ALA A 365 -3.54 3.35 9.31
N ILE A 366 -4.43 4.20 8.79
CA ILE A 366 -5.69 3.75 8.15
C ILE A 366 -5.39 2.89 6.92
N ASN A 367 -4.43 3.29 6.10
CA ASN A 367 -4.15 2.56 4.87
C ASN A 367 -3.42 1.23 5.13
N GLU A 368 -2.57 1.16 6.16
CA GLU A 368 -2.01 -0.11 6.62
C GLU A 368 -3.10 -1.03 7.21
N LEU A 369 -4.06 -0.49 7.97
CA LEU A 369 -5.24 -1.23 8.44
C LEU A 369 -6.11 -1.73 7.27
N ALA A 370 -6.28 -0.92 6.23
CA ALA A 370 -7.02 -1.30 5.04
C ALA A 370 -6.35 -2.49 4.33
N HIS A 371 -5.02 -2.47 4.22
CA HIS A 371 -4.24 -3.55 3.65
C HIS A 371 -4.31 -4.85 4.47
N ARG A 372 -4.14 -4.77 5.80
CA ARG A 372 -4.07 -5.96 6.68
C ARG A 372 -5.43 -6.51 7.10
N CYS A 373 -6.42 -5.64 7.31
CA CYS A 373 -7.72 -6.00 7.91
C CYS A 373 -8.89 -5.91 6.92
N GLY A 374 -8.64 -5.48 5.67
CA GLY A 374 -9.67 -5.34 4.64
C GLY A 374 -10.66 -4.19 4.87
N THR A 375 -10.30 -3.20 5.70
CA THR A 375 -11.08 -1.97 5.86
C THR A 375 -10.97 -1.07 4.63
N SER A 376 -11.74 0.03 4.57
CA SER A 376 -11.59 1.01 3.49
C SER A 376 -10.26 1.76 3.63
N LEU A 377 -9.53 1.91 2.53
CA LEU A 377 -8.44 2.88 2.46
C LEU A 377 -9.00 4.30 2.38
N ILE A 378 -8.11 5.26 2.62
CA ILE A 378 -8.33 6.68 2.36
C ILE A 378 -7.30 7.16 1.33
N VAL A 379 -7.82 7.67 0.23
CA VAL A 379 -7.05 8.22 -0.89
C VAL A 379 -6.77 9.70 -0.66
N ARG A 380 -7.75 10.41 -0.08
CA ARG A 380 -7.61 11.81 0.29
C ARG A 380 -8.17 12.04 1.67
N ALA A 381 -7.36 12.62 2.56
CA ALA A 381 -7.77 12.97 3.90
C ALA A 381 -8.83 14.10 3.88
N PRO A 382 -9.79 14.09 4.84
CA PRO A 382 -10.64 15.24 5.09
C PRO A 382 -9.82 16.42 5.62
N SER A 383 -10.35 17.64 5.44
CA SER A 383 -9.80 18.81 6.09
C SER A 383 -10.05 18.77 7.60
N GLY A 384 -8.99 18.90 8.40
CA GLY A 384 -9.08 19.04 9.86
C GLY A 384 -8.71 17.80 10.66
N GLU A 385 -8.00 18.02 11.77
CA GLU A 385 -7.55 16.95 12.68
C GLU A 385 -8.69 16.22 13.41
N PRO A 386 -9.79 16.87 13.87
CA PRO A 386 -10.87 16.16 14.56
C PRO A 386 -11.54 15.10 13.67
N GLU A 387 -11.70 15.39 12.38
CA GLU A 387 -12.24 14.48 11.38
C GLU A 387 -11.33 13.28 11.16
N LEU A 388 -10.02 13.50 11.11
CA LEU A 388 -8.99 12.45 11.02
C LEU A 388 -9.05 11.51 12.23
N TRP A 389 -9.10 12.04 13.45
CA TRP A 389 -9.22 11.22 14.66
C TRP A 389 -10.51 10.40 14.70
N ARG A 390 -11.66 10.99 14.34
CA ARG A 390 -12.93 10.27 14.22
C ARG A 390 -12.86 9.16 13.17
N LEU A 391 -12.16 9.40 12.07
CA LEU A 391 -11.97 8.42 11.00
C LEU A 391 -11.08 7.27 11.43
N LEU A 392 -9.97 7.55 12.13
CA LEU A 392 -9.12 6.52 12.72
C LEU A 392 -9.92 5.66 13.70
N ALA A 393 -10.67 6.27 14.62
CA ALA A 393 -11.48 5.54 15.60
C ALA A 393 -12.49 4.58 14.94
N ARG A 394 -13.22 5.03 13.91
CA ARG A 394 -14.14 4.16 13.15
C ARG A 394 -13.40 3.04 12.42
N THR A 395 -12.21 3.32 11.88
CA THR A 395 -11.39 2.34 11.17
C THR A 395 -10.86 1.27 12.12
N LEU A 396 -10.38 1.66 13.31
CA LEU A 396 -9.97 0.74 14.36
C LEU A 396 -11.12 -0.17 14.80
N GLU A 397 -12.33 0.37 14.94
CA GLU A 397 -13.52 -0.42 15.27
C GLU A 397 -13.89 -1.40 14.15
N ALA A 398 -13.85 -0.96 12.89
CA ALA A 398 -14.12 -1.81 11.74
C ALA A 398 -13.08 -2.94 11.59
N ALA A 399 -11.80 -2.61 11.76
CA ALA A 399 -10.70 -3.58 11.71
C ALA A 399 -10.83 -4.61 12.84
N ALA A 400 -11.10 -4.17 14.08
CA ALA A 400 -11.31 -5.07 15.20
C ALA A 400 -12.50 -6.03 15.01
N LYS A 401 -13.52 -5.63 14.23
CA LYS A 401 -14.67 -6.48 13.86
C LYS A 401 -14.35 -7.48 12.75
N SER A 402 -13.37 -7.21 11.88
CA SER A 402 -12.98 -8.13 10.80
C SER A 402 -11.97 -9.20 11.23
N LEU A 403 -11.36 -9.06 12.41
CA LEU A 403 -10.44 -10.05 12.96
C LEU A 403 -11.11 -11.40 13.25
N ALA A 404 -10.30 -12.46 13.20
CA ALA A 404 -10.73 -13.79 13.59
C ALA A 404 -11.19 -13.84 15.07
N PRO A 405 -12.02 -14.82 15.47
CA PRO A 405 -12.39 -15.00 16.87
C PRO A 405 -11.16 -15.09 17.78
N GLY A 406 -11.10 -14.24 18.80
CA GLY A 406 -9.97 -14.16 19.73
C GLY A 406 -8.80 -13.27 19.27
N GLY A 407 -8.75 -12.85 18.01
CA GLY A 407 -7.74 -11.93 17.50
C GLY A 407 -7.90 -10.52 18.08
N VAL A 408 -6.76 -9.85 18.29
CA VAL A 408 -6.66 -8.47 18.76
C VAL A 408 -5.93 -7.59 17.75
N LEU A 409 -6.20 -6.28 17.78
CA LEU A 409 -5.53 -5.29 16.94
C LEU A 409 -4.56 -4.48 17.79
N VAL A 410 -3.31 -4.38 17.36
CA VAL A 410 -2.31 -3.52 18.00
C VAL A 410 -1.87 -2.45 17.03
N LEU A 411 -2.04 -1.18 17.42
CA LEU A 411 -1.42 -0.04 16.75
C LEU A 411 -0.13 0.29 17.49
N ALA A 412 1.00 -0.11 16.92
CA ALA A 412 2.32 0.08 17.49
C ALA A 412 2.98 1.34 16.91
N VAL A 413 3.38 2.27 17.77
CA VAL A 413 4.10 3.50 17.42
C VAL A 413 5.53 3.36 17.92
N ASP A 414 6.45 3.12 17.01
CA ASP A 414 7.87 3.01 17.31
C ASP A 414 8.51 4.38 17.46
N ALA A 415 9.41 4.52 18.44
CA ALA A 415 10.14 5.75 18.73
C ALA A 415 9.21 6.96 18.91
N ALA A 416 8.11 6.79 19.67
CA ALA A 416 7.13 7.85 19.89
C ALA A 416 7.74 9.13 20.51
N ASP A 417 8.85 9.00 21.25
CA ASP A 417 9.63 10.13 21.76
C ASP A 417 10.25 10.99 20.64
N ASN A 418 10.57 10.40 19.48
CA ASN A 418 11.08 11.14 18.31
C ASN A 418 9.99 12.01 17.66
N ALA A 419 8.74 11.54 17.64
CA ALA A 419 7.62 12.34 17.16
C ALA A 419 7.40 13.57 18.06
N GLU A 420 7.43 13.39 19.39
CA GLU A 420 7.31 14.51 20.33
C GLU A 420 8.51 15.46 20.24
N PHE A 421 9.72 14.94 20.03
CA PHE A 421 10.92 15.76 19.80
C PHE A 421 10.77 16.61 18.53
N ALA A 422 10.38 16.01 17.40
CA ALA A 422 10.20 16.73 16.14
C ALA A 422 9.08 17.79 16.20
N ALA A 423 7.98 17.49 16.88
CA ALA A 423 6.92 18.46 17.13
C ALA A 423 7.44 19.67 17.93
N GLY A 424 8.23 19.41 18.98
CA GLY A 424 8.86 20.46 19.79
C GLY A 424 9.81 21.36 19.00
N GLU A 425 10.71 20.77 18.18
CA GLU A 425 11.66 21.51 17.35
C GLU A 425 10.97 22.41 16.32
N ARG A 426 9.79 22.02 15.84
CA ARG A 426 9.00 22.77 14.85
C ARG A 426 7.98 23.72 15.45
N GLY A 427 7.73 23.62 16.77
CA GLY A 427 6.64 24.35 17.43
C GLY A 427 5.25 23.84 17.05
N ASP A 428 5.16 22.61 16.52
CA ASP A 428 3.92 21.97 16.11
C ASP A 428 3.26 21.22 17.28
N ARG A 429 2.00 20.83 17.10
CA ARG A 429 1.34 19.84 17.95
C ARG A 429 1.58 18.44 17.37
N GLY A 430 2.20 17.55 18.14
CA GLY A 430 2.44 16.16 17.76
C GLY A 430 1.22 15.26 17.95
N PHE A 431 1.08 14.23 17.09
CA PHE A 431 -0.05 13.30 17.15
C PHE A 431 -0.09 12.43 18.42
N VAL A 432 1.06 12.18 19.07
CA VAL A 432 1.15 11.28 20.23
C VAL A 432 0.33 11.84 21.38
N SER A 433 0.41 13.16 21.62
CA SER A 433 -0.37 13.85 22.66
C SER A 433 -1.89 13.67 22.56
N ASP A 434 -2.41 13.52 21.33
CA ASP A 434 -3.83 13.26 21.10
C ASP A 434 -4.14 11.75 21.14
N LEU A 435 -3.26 10.93 20.55
CA LEU A 435 -3.40 9.47 20.51
C LEU A 435 -3.50 8.87 21.92
N VAL A 436 -2.74 9.36 22.90
CA VAL A 436 -2.79 8.86 24.29
C VAL A 436 -4.13 9.12 24.98
N THR A 437 -4.95 10.01 24.44
CA THR A 437 -6.30 10.33 24.95
C THR A 437 -7.42 9.70 24.13
N LEU A 438 -7.09 9.02 23.03
CA LEU A 438 -8.06 8.42 22.12
C LEU A 438 -8.78 7.26 22.82
N ALA A 439 -10.12 7.27 22.78
CA ALA A 439 -10.90 6.14 23.25
C ALA A 439 -10.74 4.94 22.29
N LEU A 440 -10.20 3.83 22.80
CA LEU A 440 -9.92 2.64 22.00
C LEU A 440 -11.04 1.59 22.12
N PRO A 441 -11.39 0.89 21.03
CA PRO A 441 -12.32 -0.24 21.09
C PRO A 441 -11.79 -1.38 21.98
N PRO A 442 -12.65 -2.24 22.58
CA PRO A 442 -12.24 -3.25 23.55
C PRO A 442 -11.25 -4.33 23.09
N LYS A 443 -11.04 -4.49 21.77
CA LYS A 443 -10.09 -5.45 21.18
C LYS A 443 -8.84 -4.77 20.60
N VAL A 444 -8.70 -3.47 20.82
CA VAL A 444 -7.62 -2.66 20.26
C VAL A 444 -6.72 -2.20 21.39
N ALA A 445 -5.42 -2.27 21.20
CA ALA A 445 -4.44 -1.65 22.07
C ALA A 445 -3.49 -0.75 21.27
N VAL A 446 -2.98 0.29 21.91
CA VAL A 446 -1.87 1.09 21.38
C VAL A 446 -0.61 0.75 22.16
N VAL A 447 0.48 0.48 21.44
CA VAL A 447 1.81 0.31 22.05
C VAL A 447 2.68 1.47 21.62
N LEU A 448 3.24 2.21 22.57
CA LEU A 448 4.22 3.27 22.31
C LEU A 448 5.59 2.79 22.76
N THR A 449 6.63 2.93 21.94
CA THR A 449 8.01 2.76 22.42
C THR A 449 8.67 4.11 22.67
N ALA A 450 9.45 4.19 23.74
CA ALA A 450 10.26 5.38 24.02
C ALA A 450 11.53 5.05 24.81
N ARG A 451 12.48 5.97 24.77
CA ARG A 451 13.66 5.93 25.66
C ARG A 451 13.27 6.24 27.08
N SER A 452 13.85 5.52 28.04
CA SER A 452 13.54 5.67 29.47
C SER A 452 13.65 7.13 29.97
N HIS A 453 14.64 7.89 29.50
CA HIS A 453 14.84 9.29 29.90
C HIS A 453 13.91 10.30 29.20
N ARG A 454 13.17 9.89 28.15
CA ARG A 454 12.20 10.73 27.44
C ARG A 454 10.75 10.32 27.70
N LEU A 455 10.47 9.36 28.58
CA LEU A 455 9.11 8.87 28.81
C LEU A 455 8.12 9.97 29.20
N THR A 456 8.58 10.99 29.92
CA THR A 456 7.75 12.11 30.36
C THR A 456 7.23 12.96 29.19
N THR A 457 7.90 12.94 28.02
CA THR A 457 7.45 13.70 26.84
C THR A 457 6.17 13.13 26.25
N LEU A 458 5.91 11.83 26.38
CA LEU A 458 4.73 11.17 25.81
C LEU A 458 3.43 11.59 26.49
N ARG A 459 3.49 12.14 27.71
CA ARG A 459 2.33 12.51 28.54
C ARG A 459 1.34 11.35 28.78
N ALA A 460 1.82 10.11 28.70
CA ALA A 460 1.04 8.87 28.84
C ALA A 460 0.98 8.36 30.30
N SER A 461 0.71 9.24 31.28
CA SER A 461 0.82 8.88 32.71
C SER A 461 -0.16 7.81 33.19
N ALA A 462 -1.27 7.60 32.46
CA ALA A 462 -2.25 6.55 32.74
C ALA A 462 -1.94 5.21 32.05
N ALA A 463 -0.91 5.15 31.19
CA ALA A 463 -0.58 3.95 30.43
C ALA A 463 0.20 2.93 31.28
N SER A 464 0.04 1.65 30.97
CA SER A 464 0.83 0.59 31.59
C SER A 464 2.26 0.64 31.05
N CYS A 465 3.25 0.83 31.91
CA CYS A 465 4.65 0.91 31.50
C CYS A 465 5.33 -0.45 31.65
N VAL A 466 5.96 -0.92 30.58
CA VAL A 466 6.77 -2.14 30.54
C VAL A 466 8.21 -1.72 30.30
N GLU A 467 9.10 -2.04 31.22
CA GLU A 467 10.54 -1.93 30.99
C GLU A 467 11.02 -3.16 30.22
N LEU A 468 11.64 -2.92 29.07
CA LEU A 468 12.12 -3.98 28.19
C LEU A 468 13.48 -4.49 28.70
N PRO A 469 13.62 -5.81 28.91
CA PRO A 469 14.90 -6.40 29.22
C PRO A 469 15.83 -6.31 28.00
N LEU A 470 17.14 -6.29 28.28
CA LEU A 470 18.17 -6.53 27.27
C LEU A 470 18.18 -8.02 26.85
N PHE A 471 19.12 -8.43 26.01
CA PHE A 471 19.26 -9.86 25.69
C PHE A 471 19.66 -10.63 26.94
N ASP A 472 19.01 -11.78 27.14
CA ASP A 472 19.49 -12.77 28.09
C ASP A 472 20.72 -13.51 27.52
N ALA A 473 21.27 -14.43 28.33
CA ALA A 473 22.43 -15.21 27.94
C ALA A 473 22.16 -16.08 26.69
N ASP A 474 20.94 -16.61 26.53
CA ASP A 474 20.57 -17.49 25.43
C ASP A 474 20.43 -16.71 24.12
N THR A 475 19.78 -15.54 24.13
CA THR A 475 19.71 -14.64 22.98
C THR A 475 21.11 -14.12 22.61
N SER A 476 21.94 -13.78 23.60
CA SER A 476 23.35 -13.38 23.37
C SER A 476 24.17 -14.51 22.75
N ALA A 477 23.96 -15.75 23.19
CA ALA A 477 24.57 -16.94 22.61
C ALA A 477 24.15 -17.13 21.15
N GLY A 478 22.86 -16.98 20.86
CA GLY A 478 22.32 -17.00 19.51
C GLY A 478 22.98 -15.96 18.62
N HIS A 479 23.11 -14.72 19.11
CA HIS A 479 23.76 -13.63 18.37
C HIS A 479 25.23 -13.91 18.08
N LEU A 480 26.00 -14.33 19.08
CA LEU A 480 27.40 -14.67 18.91
C LEU A 480 27.59 -15.84 17.93
N ARG A 481 26.78 -16.88 18.05
CA ARG A 481 26.87 -18.09 17.19
C ARG A 481 26.52 -17.83 15.73
N GLN A 482 25.80 -16.74 15.41
CA GLN A 482 25.62 -16.30 14.02
C GLN A 482 26.94 -15.91 13.35
N TYR A 483 27.87 -15.30 14.10
CA TYR A 483 29.18 -14.86 13.59
C TYR A 483 30.29 -15.87 13.88
N ARG A 484 30.17 -16.61 14.98
CA ARG A 484 31.16 -17.57 15.48
C ARG A 484 30.45 -18.88 15.85
N PRO A 485 30.11 -19.74 14.87
CA PRO A 485 29.34 -20.97 15.11
C PRO A 485 29.97 -21.93 16.14
N ALA A 486 31.31 -21.88 16.29
CA ALA A 486 32.07 -22.70 17.23
C ALA A 486 32.27 -22.07 18.62
N ALA A 487 31.60 -20.95 18.95
CA ALA A 487 31.74 -20.28 20.24
C ALA A 487 31.37 -21.21 21.42
N THR A 488 32.27 -21.27 22.39
CA THR A 488 32.11 -22.08 23.62
C THR A 488 31.19 -21.41 24.63
N ASP A 489 30.78 -22.14 25.66
CA ASP A 489 29.94 -21.57 26.74
C ASP A 489 30.69 -20.50 27.55
N ASP A 490 32.02 -20.63 27.69
CA ASP A 490 32.87 -19.61 28.33
C ASP A 490 32.95 -18.33 27.48
N ASP A 491 33.05 -18.48 26.15
CA ASP A 491 33.01 -17.36 25.21
C ASP A 491 31.69 -16.60 25.32
N ILE A 492 30.57 -17.34 25.37
CA ILE A 492 29.22 -16.80 25.50
C ILE A 492 29.05 -16.06 26.82
N ALA A 493 29.48 -16.67 27.94
CA ALA A 493 29.39 -16.05 29.26
C ALA A 493 30.21 -14.74 29.32
N SER A 494 31.43 -14.75 28.78
CA SER A 494 32.28 -13.57 28.69
C SER A 494 31.67 -12.49 27.78
N PHE A 495 31.16 -12.87 26.61
CA PHE A 495 30.51 -11.98 25.65
C PHE A 495 29.28 -11.29 26.25
N HIS A 496 28.38 -12.07 26.84
CA HIS A 496 27.17 -11.56 27.50
C HIS A 496 27.52 -10.63 28.66
N ALA A 497 28.43 -11.03 29.55
CA ALA A 497 28.83 -10.23 30.71
C ALA A 497 29.49 -8.89 30.33
N ARG A 498 30.33 -8.88 29.28
CA ARG A 498 31.02 -7.67 28.82
C ARG A 498 30.08 -6.68 28.14
N THR A 499 29.08 -7.19 27.45
CA THR A 499 28.06 -6.38 26.76
C THR A 499 26.85 -6.04 27.62
N ASP A 500 26.73 -6.66 28.80
CA ASP A 500 25.55 -6.57 29.67
C ASP A 500 24.25 -6.93 28.92
N GLY A 501 24.37 -7.81 27.91
CA GLY A 501 23.25 -8.18 27.05
C GLY A 501 22.78 -7.09 26.07
N ASN A 502 23.46 -5.93 25.96
CA ASN A 502 22.98 -4.84 25.09
C ASN A 502 23.03 -5.26 23.60
N PRO A 503 21.87 -5.37 22.91
CA PRO A 503 21.81 -5.86 21.52
C PRO A 503 22.67 -5.04 20.55
N ARG A 504 22.68 -3.73 20.73
CA ARG A 504 23.43 -2.80 19.86
C ARG A 504 24.92 -2.87 20.14
N ALA A 505 25.33 -2.90 21.40
CA ALA A 505 26.75 -3.04 21.76
C ALA A 505 27.31 -4.37 21.25
N GLN A 506 26.53 -5.45 21.34
CA GLN A 506 26.85 -6.74 20.73
C GLN A 506 27.01 -6.63 19.21
N TYR A 507 26.05 -6.02 18.52
CA TYR A 507 26.10 -5.85 17.06
C TYR A 507 27.38 -5.13 16.60
N TYR A 508 27.69 -3.96 17.17
CA TYR A 508 28.87 -3.19 16.75
C TYR A 508 30.19 -3.92 17.00
N ALA A 509 30.30 -4.67 18.10
CA ALA A 509 31.49 -5.48 18.37
C ALA A 509 31.61 -6.65 17.38
N LEU A 510 30.50 -7.34 17.09
CA LEU A 510 30.47 -8.48 16.16
C LEU A 510 30.76 -8.05 14.72
N ASP A 511 30.10 -6.98 14.24
CA ASP A 511 30.28 -6.44 12.90
C ASP A 511 31.72 -5.95 12.68
N TRP A 512 32.27 -5.22 13.66
CA TRP A 512 33.67 -4.82 13.64
C TRP A 512 34.61 -6.03 13.58
N ALA A 513 34.38 -7.05 14.39
CA ALA A 513 35.23 -8.24 14.42
C ALA A 513 35.14 -9.04 13.11
N ASP A 514 33.97 -9.09 12.48
CA ASP A 514 33.78 -9.75 11.19
C ASP A 514 34.51 -9.00 10.06
N GLY A 515 34.30 -7.69 9.96
CA GLY A 515 34.95 -6.85 8.95
C GLY A 515 36.47 -6.79 9.07
N ASN A 516 37.02 -6.98 10.27
CA ASN A 516 38.47 -6.98 10.52
C ASN A 516 39.08 -8.39 10.62
N GLY A 517 38.30 -9.46 10.46
CA GLY A 517 38.78 -10.83 10.63
C GLY A 517 39.34 -11.12 12.03
N ALA A 518 38.81 -10.46 13.06
CA ALA A 518 39.29 -10.56 14.43
C ALA A 518 38.91 -11.92 15.07
N ASP A 519 39.86 -12.48 15.82
CA ASP A 519 39.66 -13.70 16.59
C ASP A 519 38.75 -13.48 17.82
N MET A 520 38.38 -14.57 18.49
CA MET A 520 37.46 -14.53 19.64
C MET A 520 38.02 -13.69 20.80
N ALA A 521 39.31 -13.80 21.08
CA ALA A 521 39.95 -13.05 22.16
C ALA A 521 39.90 -11.52 21.90
N THR A 522 40.18 -11.11 20.66
CA THR A 522 40.12 -9.71 20.23
C THR A 522 38.69 -9.17 20.22
N LEU A 523 37.73 -9.97 19.75
CA LEU A 523 36.30 -9.63 19.84
C LEU A 523 35.88 -9.37 21.30
N LEU A 524 36.17 -10.31 22.21
CA LEU A 524 35.82 -10.16 23.63
C LEU A 524 36.53 -8.95 24.26
N ALA A 525 37.76 -8.64 23.87
CA ALA A 525 38.47 -7.45 24.36
C ALA A 525 37.81 -6.14 23.90
N LYS A 526 37.14 -6.15 22.74
CA LYS A 526 36.39 -5.01 22.20
C LYS A 526 34.95 -4.90 22.72
N CYS A 527 34.38 -5.98 23.26
CA CYS A 527 33.04 -5.93 23.86
C CYS A 527 32.99 -4.98 25.06
N ALA A 528 31.99 -4.11 25.06
CA ALA A 528 31.67 -3.19 26.14
C ALA A 528 30.15 -3.11 26.32
N ARG A 529 29.70 -2.58 27.46
CA ARG A 529 28.26 -2.44 27.79
C ARG A 529 27.52 -1.52 26.82
N THR A 530 28.25 -0.62 26.21
CA THR A 530 27.72 0.45 25.37
C THR A 530 28.64 0.63 24.16
N PRO A 531 28.12 1.04 22.99
CA PRO A 531 28.87 1.04 21.74
C PRO A 531 29.80 2.26 21.55
N GLU A 532 29.89 3.20 22.50
CA GLU A 532 30.59 4.48 22.32
C GLU A 532 32.08 4.32 22.05
N ALA A 533 32.73 3.28 22.61
CA ALA A 533 34.12 2.99 22.30
C ALA A 533 34.30 2.63 20.82
N VAL A 534 33.40 1.80 20.28
CA VAL A 534 33.38 1.49 18.84
C VAL A 534 33.04 2.74 18.04
N PHE A 535 32.07 3.55 18.48
CA PHE A 535 31.74 4.81 17.80
C PHE A 535 32.91 5.79 17.74
N ALA A 536 33.72 5.85 18.79
CA ALA A 536 34.96 6.63 18.81
C ALA A 536 35.96 6.11 17.78
N ASP A 537 36.16 4.79 17.72
CA ASP A 537 37.04 4.17 16.74
C ASP A 537 36.55 4.46 15.29
N LEU A 538 35.24 4.38 15.03
CA LEU A 538 34.65 4.69 13.72
C LEU A 538 34.89 6.14 13.31
N VAL A 539 34.57 7.10 14.18
CA VAL A 539 34.78 8.53 13.88
C VAL A 539 36.28 8.85 13.71
N ASN A 540 37.14 8.29 14.57
CA ASN A 540 38.59 8.51 14.46
C ASN A 540 39.15 7.91 13.16
N SER A 541 38.73 6.69 12.81
CA SER A 541 39.08 6.03 11.56
C SER A 541 38.66 6.88 10.37
N ALA A 542 37.38 7.28 10.32
CA ALA A 542 36.82 8.12 9.27
C ALA A 542 37.62 9.42 9.06
N VAL A 543 37.95 10.11 10.15
CA VAL A 543 38.75 11.34 10.11
C VAL A 543 40.17 11.08 9.59
N GLN A 544 40.79 9.98 10.02
CA GLN A 544 42.16 9.63 9.62
C GLN A 544 42.25 9.24 8.14
N VAL A 545 41.37 8.35 7.67
CA VAL A 545 41.43 7.84 6.28
C VAL A 545 40.98 8.86 5.23
N SER A 546 40.12 9.81 5.62
CA SER A 546 39.69 10.90 4.74
C SER A 546 40.63 12.10 4.77
N GLN A 547 41.50 12.19 5.77
CA GLN A 547 42.29 13.39 6.10
C GLN A 547 41.39 14.61 6.38
N ALA A 548 40.27 14.40 7.08
CA ALA A 548 39.33 15.46 7.41
C ALA A 548 40.01 16.56 8.26
N ASP A 549 39.75 17.82 7.91
CA ASP A 549 40.27 18.99 8.59
C ASP A 549 39.63 19.18 9.97
N ALA A 550 40.34 19.91 10.86
CA ALA A 550 39.88 20.28 12.20
C ALA A 550 39.30 19.09 13.02
N GLY A 551 39.91 17.90 12.90
CA GLY A 551 39.44 16.71 13.60
C GLY A 551 38.06 16.21 13.15
N GLY A 552 37.62 16.57 11.94
CA GLY A 552 36.35 16.14 11.35
C GLY A 552 35.11 16.93 11.78
N GLN A 553 35.24 17.93 12.65
CA GLN A 553 34.08 18.66 13.21
C GLN A 553 33.16 19.22 12.12
N ARG A 554 33.74 19.90 11.12
CA ARG A 554 32.99 20.46 9.99
C ARG A 554 32.31 19.38 9.14
N TRP A 555 32.93 18.22 8.98
CA TRP A 555 32.41 17.11 8.18
C TRP A 555 31.21 16.47 8.87
N LEU A 556 31.31 16.23 10.18
CA LEU A 556 30.22 15.73 11.00
C LEU A 556 29.07 16.74 11.05
N ALA A 557 29.36 18.05 11.19
CA ALA A 557 28.34 19.09 11.22
C ALA A 557 27.58 19.20 9.89
N LEU A 558 28.26 19.13 8.75
CA LEU A 558 27.62 19.10 7.43
C LEU A 558 26.85 17.80 7.19
N LEU A 559 27.40 16.66 7.62
CA LEU A 559 26.69 15.38 7.58
C LEU A 559 25.39 15.46 8.38
N LEU A 560 25.37 16.11 9.55
CA LEU A 560 24.18 16.31 10.39
C LEU A 560 23.18 17.32 9.82
N ALA A 561 23.67 18.38 9.17
CA ALA A 561 22.84 19.48 8.68
C ALA A 561 22.14 19.19 7.34
N LEU A 562 22.67 18.27 6.52
CA LEU A 562 22.07 17.89 5.25
C LEU A 562 20.83 16.99 5.45
N ALA A 563 19.84 17.16 4.57
CA ALA A 563 18.68 16.28 4.53
C ALA A 563 19.08 14.82 4.21
N ARG A 564 18.31 13.88 4.76
CA ARG A 564 18.48 12.43 4.57
C ARG A 564 17.68 11.90 3.38
N PRO A 565 18.22 10.94 2.62
CA PRO A 565 19.59 10.41 2.72
C PRO A 565 20.62 11.42 2.20
N VAL A 566 21.80 11.49 2.83
CA VAL A 566 22.83 12.46 2.47
C VAL A 566 23.57 12.01 1.23
N LYS A 567 23.38 12.72 0.11
CA LYS A 567 24.14 12.47 -1.12
C LYS A 567 25.62 12.76 -0.91
N VAL A 568 26.48 11.78 -1.15
CA VAL A 568 27.95 11.90 -0.97
C VAL A 568 28.51 13.03 -1.83
N ALA A 569 28.00 13.21 -3.06
CA ALA A 569 28.39 14.31 -3.95
C ALA A 569 28.02 15.70 -3.42
N LEU A 570 26.86 15.82 -2.76
CA LEU A 570 26.43 17.08 -2.15
C LEU A 570 27.26 17.40 -0.91
N LEU A 571 27.55 16.39 -0.07
CA LEU A 571 28.45 16.54 1.07
C LEU A 571 29.86 16.98 0.61
N ALA A 572 30.40 16.39 -0.46
CA ALA A 572 31.67 16.81 -1.06
C ALA A 572 31.64 18.28 -1.54
N SER A 573 30.55 18.68 -2.20
CA SER A 573 30.36 20.05 -2.67
C SER A 573 30.29 21.06 -1.53
N ALA A 574 29.54 20.75 -0.45
CA ALA A 574 29.44 21.60 0.73
C ALA A 574 30.76 21.67 1.52
N LEU A 575 31.54 20.59 1.52
CA LEU A 575 32.87 20.53 2.10
C LEU A 575 33.92 21.24 1.23
N ARG A 576 33.69 21.34 -0.09
CA ARG A 576 34.67 21.77 -1.09
C ARG A 576 35.92 20.89 -1.09
N VAL A 577 35.70 19.57 -1.11
CA VAL A 577 36.73 18.53 -1.13
C VAL A 577 36.42 17.49 -2.21
N ASP A 578 37.40 16.67 -2.56
CA ASP A 578 37.21 15.61 -3.55
C ASP A 578 36.17 14.57 -3.10
N LEU A 579 35.34 14.13 -4.04
CA LEU A 579 34.36 13.07 -3.82
C LEU A 579 34.98 11.80 -3.21
N ALA A 580 36.19 11.44 -3.62
CA ALA A 580 36.92 10.30 -3.10
C ALA A 580 37.28 10.44 -1.60
N ALA A 581 37.53 11.66 -1.11
CA ALA A 581 37.80 11.90 0.30
C ALA A 581 36.53 11.71 1.15
N VAL A 582 35.38 12.16 0.64
CA VAL A 582 34.08 11.88 1.28
C VAL A 582 33.72 10.41 1.23
N GLY A 583 34.01 9.72 0.12
CA GLY A 583 33.87 8.26 0.03
C GLY A 583 34.60 7.54 1.16
N ARG A 584 35.91 7.82 1.34
CA ARG A 584 36.70 7.26 2.45
C ARG A 584 36.18 7.65 3.83
N PHE A 585 35.72 8.89 4.01
CA PHE A 585 35.13 9.33 5.27
C PHE A 585 33.89 8.50 5.62
N VAL A 586 32.98 8.31 4.68
CA VAL A 586 31.75 7.53 4.84
C VAL A 586 32.07 6.06 5.08
N GLU A 587 33.00 5.48 4.33
CA GLU A 587 33.47 4.11 4.54
C GLU A 587 34.04 3.92 5.94
N GLY A 588 34.81 4.88 6.45
CA GLY A 588 35.35 4.83 7.81
C GLY A 588 34.29 4.96 8.91
N LEU A 589 33.12 5.53 8.61
CA LEU A 589 31.99 5.61 9.54
C LEU A 589 31.15 4.32 9.56
N ALA A 590 31.36 3.38 8.65
CA ALA A 590 30.65 2.10 8.64
C ALA A 590 31.09 1.20 9.82
N PRO A 591 30.17 0.49 10.50
CA PRO A 591 28.76 0.31 10.17
C PRO A 591 27.82 1.40 10.74
N GLY A 592 28.34 2.43 11.42
CA GLY A 592 27.53 3.51 12.00
C GLY A 592 26.69 4.28 10.96
N VAL A 593 27.12 4.27 9.71
CA VAL A 593 26.33 4.70 8.56
C VAL A 593 26.18 3.58 7.54
N THR A 594 25.12 3.65 6.74
CA THR A 594 24.91 2.80 5.57
C THR A 594 25.05 3.63 4.30
N LEU A 595 25.78 3.12 3.32
CA LEU A 595 25.95 3.71 1.99
C LEU A 595 25.18 2.87 0.96
N SER A 596 24.20 3.48 0.30
CA SER A 596 23.45 2.88 -0.82
C SER A 596 23.26 3.93 -1.92
N ASP A 597 23.49 3.54 -3.18
CA ASP A 597 23.27 4.40 -4.36
C ASP A 597 23.88 5.81 -4.26
N GLY A 598 25.07 5.91 -3.65
CA GLY A 598 25.78 7.19 -3.47
C GLY A 598 25.18 8.12 -2.41
N ALA A 599 24.30 7.60 -1.55
CA ALA A 599 23.69 8.33 -0.45
C ALA A 599 23.90 7.61 0.90
N VAL A 600 23.93 8.40 1.98
CA VAL A 600 24.35 7.96 3.32
C VAL A 600 23.25 8.22 4.33
N GLU A 601 22.96 7.20 5.13
CA GLU A 601 22.03 7.29 6.26
C GLU A 601 22.70 6.83 7.55
N PHE A 602 22.26 7.37 8.67
CA PHE A 602 22.66 6.83 9.96
C PHE A 602 21.99 5.48 10.15
N ARG A 603 22.76 4.49 10.61
CA ARG A 603 22.22 3.16 10.89
C ARG A 603 21.21 3.19 12.03
N ASP A 604 21.50 3.97 13.06
CA ASP A 604 20.67 4.11 14.24
C ASP A 604 20.88 5.44 14.94
N GLU A 605 19.88 5.82 15.74
CA GLU A 605 19.89 7.10 16.46
C GLU A 605 20.98 7.20 17.53
N ASP A 606 21.54 6.09 18.05
CA ASP A 606 22.58 6.19 19.08
C ASP A 606 23.88 6.68 18.45
N PHE A 607 24.23 6.15 17.28
CA PHE A 607 25.37 6.65 16.52
C PHE A 607 25.15 8.10 16.05
N GLU A 608 23.94 8.43 15.58
CA GLU A 608 23.59 9.81 15.25
C GLU A 608 23.76 10.75 16.45
N ASN A 609 23.22 10.38 17.62
CA ASN A 609 23.34 11.16 18.85
C ASN A 609 24.80 11.30 19.30
N TYR A 610 25.60 10.24 19.13
CA TYR A 610 27.03 10.28 19.39
C TYR A 610 27.75 11.29 18.48
N VAL A 611 27.45 11.26 17.17
CA VAL A 611 27.98 12.22 16.20
C VAL A 611 27.52 13.65 16.52
N ARG A 612 26.25 13.83 16.90
CA ARG A 612 25.69 15.12 17.35
C ARG A 612 26.38 15.66 18.59
N GLY A 613 26.77 14.79 19.53
CA GLY A 613 27.54 15.16 20.72
C GLY A 613 28.99 15.58 20.43
N ARG A 614 29.51 15.35 19.22
CA ARG A 614 30.86 15.74 18.79
C ARG A 614 30.92 17.10 18.09
N VAL A 615 29.77 17.71 17.81
CA VAL A 615 29.67 19.02 17.16
C VAL A 615 29.01 20.03 18.09
N THR A 616 29.46 21.28 18.05
CA THR A 616 28.84 22.35 18.82
C THR A 616 27.66 22.97 18.06
N PRO A 617 26.74 23.68 18.74
CA PRO A 617 25.71 24.47 18.05
C PRO A 617 26.29 25.49 17.06
N ALA A 618 27.49 26.02 17.32
CA ALA A 618 28.17 26.94 16.42
C ALA A 618 28.68 26.25 15.14
N ASP A 619 29.16 25.01 15.25
CA ASP A 619 29.56 24.21 14.09
C ASP A 619 28.35 23.89 13.21
N LEU A 620 27.22 23.51 13.82
CA LEU A 620 25.96 23.29 13.10
C LEU A 620 25.46 24.56 12.43
N MET A 621 25.47 25.70 13.13
CA MET A 621 25.08 26.99 12.55
C MET A 621 25.97 27.36 11.34
N THR A 622 27.27 27.09 11.43
CA THR A 622 28.22 27.28 10.33
C THR A 622 27.93 26.34 9.16
N ALA A 623 27.58 25.09 9.44
CA ALA A 623 27.17 24.11 8.42
C ALA A 623 25.90 24.57 7.70
N HIS A 624 24.85 24.98 8.43
CA HIS A 624 23.62 25.50 7.84
C HIS A 624 23.88 26.77 7.02
N ALA A 625 24.77 27.67 7.45
CA ALA A 625 25.11 28.87 6.69
C ALA A 625 25.77 28.54 5.34
N ARG A 626 26.68 27.56 5.33
CA ARG A 626 27.32 27.07 4.10
C ARG A 626 26.31 26.42 3.16
N LEU A 627 25.38 25.64 3.69
CA LEU A 627 24.33 24.99 2.91
C LEU A 627 23.33 26.01 2.36
N ALA A 628 22.98 27.04 3.14
CA ALA A 628 22.17 28.16 2.66
C ALA A 628 22.81 28.85 1.46
N ASP A 629 24.11 29.15 1.52
CA ASP A 629 24.83 29.76 0.38
C ASP A 629 24.89 28.83 -0.84
N LEU A 630 25.20 27.55 -0.62
CA LEU A 630 25.29 26.55 -1.68
C LEU A 630 23.95 26.40 -2.40
N PHE A 631 22.87 26.14 -1.66
CA PHE A 631 21.54 25.94 -2.23
C PHE A 631 20.98 27.22 -2.83
N TRP A 632 21.25 28.37 -2.23
CA TRP A 632 20.88 29.64 -2.84
C TRP A 632 21.51 29.79 -4.23
N ALA A 633 22.78 29.45 -4.38
CA ALA A 633 23.48 29.58 -5.67
C ALA A 633 22.93 28.63 -6.76
N THR A 634 22.43 27.44 -6.39
CA THR A 634 22.01 26.40 -7.34
C THR A 634 20.51 26.21 -7.51
N ARG A 635 19.67 26.87 -6.69
CA ARG A 635 18.20 26.70 -6.65
C ARG A 635 17.47 26.83 -7.98
N THR A 636 18.00 27.56 -8.96
CA THR A 636 17.33 27.76 -10.25
C THR A 636 17.54 26.58 -11.22
N SER A 637 18.53 25.73 -10.96
CA SER A 637 18.91 24.61 -11.82
C SER A 637 18.83 23.25 -11.10
N ASP A 638 18.68 23.25 -9.78
CA ASP A 638 18.64 22.06 -8.94
C ASP A 638 17.39 22.09 -8.06
N ALA A 639 16.48 21.13 -8.31
CA ALA A 639 15.21 21.01 -7.59
C ALA A 639 15.39 20.67 -6.10
N GLU A 640 16.44 19.93 -5.74
CA GLU A 640 16.74 19.61 -4.34
C GLU A 640 17.21 20.86 -3.60
N ALA A 641 18.07 21.66 -4.23
CA ALA A 641 18.49 22.95 -3.70
C ALA A 641 17.30 23.91 -3.53
N ALA A 642 16.38 23.95 -4.50
CA ALA A 642 15.16 24.74 -4.40
C ALA A 642 14.27 24.31 -3.23
N ALA A 643 14.18 23.00 -2.97
CA ALA A 643 13.38 22.45 -1.89
C ALA A 643 13.98 22.72 -0.49
N GLN A 644 15.32 22.73 -0.35
CA GLN A 644 15.98 22.82 0.95
C GLN A 644 16.46 24.22 1.36
N VAL A 645 16.62 25.14 0.40
CA VAL A 645 17.23 26.46 0.67
C VAL A 645 16.49 27.26 1.75
N ALA A 646 15.15 27.16 1.79
CA ALA A 646 14.33 27.91 2.74
C ALA A 646 14.66 27.53 4.19
N ASP A 647 14.77 26.25 4.51
CA ASP A 647 15.02 25.81 5.89
C ASP A 647 16.40 26.24 6.37
N HIS A 648 17.42 26.12 5.52
CA HIS A 648 18.76 26.57 5.85
C HIS A 648 18.81 28.09 6.09
N LEU A 649 18.14 28.90 5.26
CA LEU A 649 18.03 30.35 5.47
C LEU A 649 17.28 30.70 6.76
N TYR A 650 16.22 29.95 7.08
CA TYR A 650 15.45 30.14 8.31
C TYR A 650 16.30 29.87 9.55
N ILE A 651 16.99 28.74 9.58
CA ILE A 651 17.85 28.32 10.71
C ILE A 651 18.94 29.36 10.98
N VAL A 652 19.55 29.92 9.94
CA VAL A 652 20.60 30.95 10.10
C VAL A 652 20.07 32.38 10.20
N GLY A 653 18.74 32.56 10.26
CA GLY A 653 18.10 33.86 10.49
C GLY A 653 18.14 34.83 9.30
N ARG A 654 18.38 34.37 8.08
CA ARG A 654 18.42 35.19 6.85
C ARG A 654 17.02 35.49 6.31
N ARG A 655 16.25 36.28 7.08
CA ARG A 655 14.83 36.59 6.80
C ARG A 655 14.61 37.36 5.49
N ASP A 656 15.51 38.25 5.13
CA ASP A 656 15.38 39.02 3.88
C ASP A 656 15.49 38.13 2.64
N ASP A 657 16.40 37.16 2.67
CA ASP A 657 16.57 36.18 1.59
C ASP A 657 15.37 35.24 1.50
N LEU A 658 14.77 34.84 2.63
CA LEU A 658 13.51 34.10 2.67
C LEU A 658 12.36 34.87 2.02
N LEU A 659 12.22 36.16 2.34
CA LEU A 659 11.19 37.01 1.74
C LEU A 659 11.41 37.18 0.23
N HIS A 660 12.67 37.21 -0.22
CA HIS A 660 12.99 37.27 -1.63
C HIS A 660 12.66 35.94 -2.33
N LEU A 661 12.91 34.81 -1.68
CA LEU A 661 12.57 33.47 -2.20
C LEU A 661 11.07 33.33 -2.48
N GLY A 662 10.20 33.86 -1.60
CA GLY A 662 8.74 33.78 -1.77
C GLY A 662 8.13 34.75 -2.79
N ARG A 663 8.95 35.59 -3.45
CA ARG A 663 8.52 36.55 -4.50
C ARG A 663 8.94 36.13 -5.91
N VAL A 664 9.81 35.14 -6.03
CA VAL A 664 10.30 34.53 -7.28
C VAL A 664 9.52 33.23 -7.47
#